data_AF-A0A9D6IKS8-F1
#
_entry.id   AF-A0A9D6IKS8-F1
#
_cell.length_a   1.000
_cell.length_b   1.000
_cell.length_c   1.000
_cell.angle_alpha   90.00
_cell.angle_beta   90.00
_cell.angle_gamma   90.00
#
_symmetry.space_group_name_H-M   'P 1'
#
loop_
_entity.id
_entity.type
_entity.pdbx_description
1 polymer ?
#
loop_
_entity_poly.entity_id
_entity_poly.type
_entity_poly.pdbx_seq_one_letter_code
_entity_poly.pdbx_strand_id
1 'polypeptide(L)'
;WDRATRGYDWILRVRNELHYVTDRRADQLTFALQPEVARGLKYVPQKHQLASEVFMRQYFLHAENVHQAMRQVVAAAHLEKGRRRRQVLLEFPDGPHLIRTGSELRLGVSGSDRFPSSPLDMMRVYNQAQKLRLRPGEDIQNAVRSHLPLISRSWQRDSEMNRGFLKLLRRPGRVAVALRDMHSSGMLGKYLPEFGHVTRLMQYDYYHRYTTDEHTLHAIELLDEIWTNPPAGMERYRDLTYHITDPAPLFLGLLLHDTGKGLGGGHSKKGAQRAQAVCERLGLGPDKRRQVELLVRYHLLLSHLSQRRDLSDRRVAQQAAEITGDLESLSMLTLLTCADTAAVGPGVWTEWKNVLLWELYEKVHLEFLGLEAATAQEEERLAQVRNEVQQRLLELNEPGLGEPPASVAAARSWIEGHLGLLPRRYPLGASPELIARQILLSRRSAQGTPAVAFLPVPEEGYTVLLLCCPDTRGLFAKMAGTLASLDVNILGARLDTRKDGMAVDMFWISTARGDVIDDPVRLRRIGSMLEGVLQGSKSFDEVVARIDARPLAPALKNPHLSLNNEISDNCTVLEILAEDRLGLAYSMANCLTRLGLNIVFAKLSTEKTMAFDVFYLTEESGGKLPEERWPDVLSQLEQALHMPART
;
A
#
# COMPACT_ATOMS: atom_id res chain seq x y z
N TRP A 1 22.87 -32.21 -2.93
CA TRP A 1 22.46 -32.93 -4.14
C TRP A 1 21.11 -33.61 -3.97
N ASP A 2 20.92 -34.54 -3.02
CA ASP A 2 19.64 -35.27 -2.88
C ASP A 2 18.40 -34.37 -2.73
N ARG A 3 18.51 -33.26 -1.98
CA ARG A 3 17.42 -32.28 -1.85
C ARG A 3 17.02 -31.65 -3.19
N ALA A 4 17.99 -31.40 -4.06
CA ALA A 4 17.76 -30.83 -5.38
C ALA A 4 17.13 -31.85 -6.33
N THR A 5 17.60 -33.10 -6.34
CA THR A 5 16.97 -34.19 -7.12
C THR A 5 15.52 -34.39 -6.72
N ARG A 6 15.23 -34.48 -5.42
CA ARG A 6 13.85 -34.56 -4.92
C ARG A 6 13.01 -33.35 -5.32
N GLY A 7 13.60 -32.15 -5.31
CA GLY A 7 12.91 -30.93 -5.77
C GLY A 7 12.57 -30.96 -7.25
N TYR A 8 13.51 -31.41 -8.08
CA TYR A 8 13.32 -31.55 -9.52
C TYR A 8 12.21 -32.58 -9.85
N ASP A 9 12.28 -33.77 -9.26
CA ASP A 9 11.26 -34.81 -9.44
C ASP A 9 9.88 -34.32 -9.00
N TRP A 10 9.82 -33.57 -7.91
CA TRP A 10 8.56 -33.00 -7.41
C TRP A 10 7.99 -31.95 -8.39
N ILE A 11 8.82 -31.06 -8.94
CA ILE A 11 8.38 -30.07 -9.94
C ILE A 11 7.86 -30.76 -11.20
N LEU A 12 8.47 -31.87 -11.63
CA LEU A 12 7.96 -32.67 -12.74
C LEU A 12 6.58 -33.29 -12.46
N ARG A 13 6.31 -33.70 -11.20
CA ARG A 13 4.96 -34.17 -10.81
C ARG A 13 3.92 -33.06 -10.94
N VAL A 14 4.24 -31.84 -10.51
CA VAL A 14 3.36 -30.67 -10.68
C VAL A 14 3.08 -30.39 -12.15
N ARG A 15 4.12 -30.46 -12.98
CA ARG A 15 3.99 -30.28 -14.43
C ARG A 15 3.07 -31.33 -15.06
N ASN A 16 3.19 -32.60 -14.67
CA ASN A 16 2.32 -33.66 -15.16
C ASN A 16 0.87 -33.42 -14.74
N GLU A 17 0.63 -33.00 -13.48
CA GLU A 17 -0.72 -32.65 -13.02
C GLU A 17 -1.33 -31.49 -13.79
N LEU A 18 -0.53 -30.45 -14.12
CA LEU A 18 -0.99 -29.36 -14.99
C LEU A 18 -1.47 -29.87 -16.36
N HIS A 19 -0.80 -30.87 -16.93
CA HIS A 19 -1.23 -31.46 -18.21
C HIS A 19 -2.56 -32.20 -18.06
N TYR A 20 -2.77 -32.92 -16.96
CA TYR A 20 -4.04 -33.59 -16.67
C TYR A 20 -5.19 -32.61 -16.41
N VAL A 21 -4.97 -31.57 -15.61
CA VAL A 21 -6.00 -30.56 -15.28
C VAL A 21 -6.43 -29.75 -16.50
N THR A 22 -5.49 -29.44 -17.41
CA THR A 22 -5.77 -28.60 -18.58
C THR A 22 -6.10 -29.38 -19.86
N ASP A 23 -6.01 -30.71 -19.83
CA ASP A 23 -6.15 -31.62 -20.98
C ASP A 23 -5.30 -31.21 -22.20
N ARG A 24 -4.17 -30.57 -21.95
CA ARG A 24 -3.21 -30.14 -22.97
C ARG A 24 -1.83 -29.98 -22.38
N ARG A 25 -0.84 -29.79 -23.25
CA ARG A 25 0.48 -29.35 -22.78
C ARG A 25 0.37 -27.97 -22.13
N ALA A 26 0.63 -27.91 -20.82
CA ALA A 26 0.67 -26.69 -20.02
C ALA A 26 1.91 -26.68 -19.12
N ASP A 27 2.82 -25.74 -19.36
CA ASP A 27 4.08 -25.63 -18.62
C ASP A 27 4.09 -24.37 -17.71
N GLN A 28 2.92 -23.73 -17.50
CA GLN A 28 2.75 -22.54 -16.66
C GLN A 28 1.68 -22.78 -15.58
N LEU A 29 2.06 -22.61 -14.31
CA LEU A 29 1.15 -22.67 -13.16
C LEU A 29 0.57 -21.28 -12.90
N THR A 30 -0.58 -20.98 -13.48
CA THR A 30 -1.29 -19.71 -13.23
C THR A 30 -2.01 -19.74 -11.89
N PHE A 31 -2.31 -18.57 -11.32
CA PHE A 31 -3.01 -18.45 -10.03
C PHE A 31 -4.32 -19.27 -9.99
N ALA A 32 -5.12 -19.18 -11.06
CA ALA A 32 -6.39 -19.90 -11.19
C ALA A 32 -6.24 -21.43 -11.19
N LEU A 33 -5.12 -21.97 -11.67
CA LEU A 33 -4.87 -23.41 -11.73
C LEU A 33 -4.34 -23.99 -10.41
N GLN A 34 -3.85 -23.16 -9.49
CA GLN A 34 -3.24 -23.65 -8.24
C GLN A 34 -4.20 -24.48 -7.38
N PRO A 35 -5.49 -24.10 -7.18
CA PRO A 35 -6.41 -24.92 -6.39
C PRO A 35 -6.72 -26.28 -7.03
N GLU A 36 -6.79 -26.33 -8.37
CA GLU A 36 -7.10 -27.56 -9.10
C GLU A 36 -5.93 -28.53 -9.08
N VAL A 37 -4.72 -28.03 -9.35
CA VAL A 37 -3.48 -28.83 -9.25
C VAL A 37 -3.25 -29.31 -7.83
N ALA A 38 -3.49 -28.46 -6.81
CA ALA A 38 -3.38 -28.87 -5.42
C ALA A 38 -4.35 -30.03 -5.10
N ARG A 39 -5.58 -29.96 -5.60
CA ARG A 39 -6.59 -31.03 -5.46
C ARG A 39 -6.16 -32.32 -6.15
N GLY A 40 -5.68 -32.24 -7.39
CA GLY A 40 -5.20 -33.38 -8.16
C GLY A 40 -4.02 -34.10 -7.51
N LEU A 41 -3.07 -33.33 -6.95
CA LEU A 41 -1.96 -33.84 -6.13
C LEU A 41 -2.36 -34.24 -4.70
N LYS A 42 -3.66 -34.20 -4.36
CA LYS A 42 -4.23 -34.62 -3.06
C LYS A 42 -3.74 -33.80 -1.87
N TYR A 43 -3.44 -32.52 -2.06
CA TYR A 43 -3.23 -31.60 -0.94
C TYR A 43 -4.54 -31.34 -0.21
N VAL A 44 -4.48 -31.37 1.11
CA VAL A 44 -5.60 -31.05 2.00
C VAL A 44 -5.33 -29.72 2.70
N PRO A 45 -6.38 -28.93 2.99
CA PRO A 45 -6.23 -27.73 3.79
C PRO A 45 -5.65 -28.07 5.16
N GLN A 46 -4.78 -27.20 5.67
CA GLN A 46 -4.25 -27.28 7.03
C GLN A 46 -4.93 -26.22 7.90
N LYS A 47 -4.66 -26.24 9.21
CA LYS A 47 -5.24 -25.26 10.14
C LYS A 47 -4.89 -23.84 9.68
N HIS A 48 -5.92 -23.07 9.29
CA HIS A 48 -5.82 -21.71 8.77
C HIS A 48 -5.07 -21.56 7.43
N GLN A 49 -4.92 -22.65 6.65
CA GLN A 49 -4.31 -22.60 5.32
C GLN A 49 -5.10 -23.40 4.29
N LEU A 50 -5.29 -22.82 3.10
CA LEU A 50 -5.91 -23.49 1.97
C LEU A 50 -4.99 -24.58 1.41
N ALA A 51 -5.57 -25.60 0.76
CA ALA A 51 -4.80 -26.66 0.12
C ALA A 51 -3.80 -26.09 -0.92
N SER A 52 -4.20 -25.05 -1.66
CA SER A 52 -3.34 -24.33 -2.61
C SER A 52 -2.15 -23.66 -1.92
N GLU A 53 -2.34 -23.07 -0.74
CA GLU A 53 -1.26 -22.42 0.02
C GLU A 53 -0.24 -23.44 0.55
N VAL A 54 -0.72 -24.58 1.06
CA VAL A 54 0.13 -25.68 1.51
C VAL A 54 0.95 -26.23 0.34
N PHE A 55 0.31 -26.44 -0.80
CA PHE A 55 0.94 -26.86 -2.06
C PHE A 55 2.01 -25.86 -2.53
N MET A 56 1.66 -24.58 -2.61
CA MET A 56 2.56 -23.53 -3.10
C MET A 56 3.75 -23.33 -2.17
N ARG A 57 3.58 -23.49 -0.86
CA ARG A 57 4.71 -23.50 0.09
C ARG A 57 5.71 -24.61 -0.24
N GLN A 58 5.25 -25.83 -0.54
CA GLN A 58 6.12 -26.93 -0.97
C GLN A 58 6.81 -26.62 -2.31
N TYR A 59 6.07 -26.04 -3.26
CA TYR A 59 6.64 -25.60 -4.54
C TYR A 59 7.84 -24.68 -4.33
N PHE A 60 7.69 -23.60 -3.55
CA PHE A 60 8.77 -22.65 -3.32
C PHE A 60 9.96 -23.26 -2.55
N LEU A 61 9.72 -24.20 -1.64
CA LEU A 61 10.78 -24.95 -0.97
C LEU A 61 11.57 -25.83 -1.94
N HIS A 62 10.89 -26.54 -2.85
CA HIS A 62 11.55 -27.38 -3.85
C HIS A 62 12.30 -26.56 -4.89
N ALA A 63 11.72 -25.46 -5.37
CA ALA A 63 12.37 -24.51 -6.27
C ALA A 63 13.66 -23.93 -5.65
N GLU A 64 13.62 -23.57 -4.37
CA GLU A 64 14.80 -23.09 -3.64
C GLU A 64 15.91 -24.13 -3.58
N ASN A 65 15.59 -25.39 -3.27
CA ASN A 65 16.59 -26.46 -3.18
C ASN A 65 17.32 -26.66 -4.52
N VAL A 66 16.60 -26.58 -5.64
CA VAL A 66 17.19 -26.64 -6.99
C VAL A 66 18.06 -25.41 -7.26
N HIS A 67 17.54 -24.22 -6.97
CA HIS A 67 18.26 -22.95 -7.17
C HIS A 67 19.58 -22.92 -6.38
N GLN A 68 19.56 -23.34 -5.10
CA GLN A 68 20.74 -23.39 -4.25
C GLN A 68 21.80 -24.36 -4.77
N ALA A 69 21.41 -25.56 -5.21
CA ALA A 69 22.36 -26.51 -5.79
C ALA A 69 23.02 -25.94 -7.05
N MET A 70 22.25 -25.25 -7.90
CA MET A 70 22.80 -24.59 -9.10
C MET A 70 23.78 -23.47 -8.72
N ARG A 71 23.44 -22.63 -7.74
CA ARG A 71 24.34 -21.60 -7.21
C ARG A 71 25.67 -22.17 -6.74
N GLN A 72 25.65 -23.29 -6.02
CA GLN A 72 26.86 -23.95 -5.54
C GLN A 72 27.77 -24.40 -6.69
N VAL A 73 27.21 -25.00 -7.74
CA VAL A 73 27.97 -25.40 -8.94
C VAL A 73 28.59 -24.20 -9.63
N VAL A 74 27.80 -23.16 -9.86
CA VAL A 74 28.25 -21.95 -10.54
C VAL A 74 29.37 -21.27 -9.73
N ALA A 75 29.21 -21.17 -8.41
CA ALA A 75 30.23 -20.62 -7.53
C ALA A 75 31.53 -21.45 -7.55
N ALA A 76 31.44 -22.79 -7.53
CA ALA A 76 32.60 -23.67 -7.66
C ALA A 76 33.35 -23.45 -8.98
N ALA A 77 32.63 -23.37 -10.10
CA ALA A 77 33.21 -23.11 -11.42
C ALA A 77 33.88 -21.71 -11.50
N HIS A 78 33.32 -20.70 -10.85
CA HIS A 78 33.93 -19.37 -10.77
C HIS A 78 35.19 -19.33 -9.89
N LEU A 79 35.26 -20.14 -8.84
CA LEU A 79 36.44 -20.22 -7.98
C LEU A 79 37.65 -20.81 -8.69
N GLU A 80 37.45 -21.81 -9.55
CA GLU A 80 38.52 -22.37 -10.37
C GLU A 80 39.14 -21.30 -11.29
N LYS A 81 38.32 -20.42 -11.86
CA LYS A 81 38.77 -19.26 -12.66
C LYS A 81 39.35 -18.13 -11.78
N GLY A 82 38.84 -17.98 -10.56
CA GLY A 82 39.13 -16.90 -9.63
C GLY A 82 40.39 -17.06 -8.77
N ARG A 83 41.04 -18.23 -8.77
CA ARG A 83 42.33 -18.49 -8.06
C ARG A 83 43.46 -17.49 -8.40
N ARG A 84 43.30 -16.66 -9.44
CA ARG A 84 44.21 -15.55 -9.79
C ARG A 84 43.93 -14.22 -9.06
N ARG A 85 42.88 -14.10 -8.25
CA ARG A 85 42.53 -12.87 -7.52
C ARG A 85 43.30 -12.77 -6.20
N ARG A 86 43.75 -11.55 -5.86
CA ARG A 86 44.44 -11.23 -4.60
C ARG A 86 43.51 -11.49 -3.41
N GLN A 87 43.88 -12.41 -2.53
CA GLN A 87 43.18 -12.69 -1.28
C GLN A 87 43.79 -11.84 -0.16
N VAL A 88 42.93 -11.29 0.69
CA VAL A 88 43.36 -10.53 1.88
C VAL A 88 42.86 -11.25 3.11
N LEU A 89 43.78 -11.68 3.98
CA LEU A 89 43.46 -12.28 5.27
C LEU A 89 42.83 -11.21 6.17
N LEU A 90 41.73 -11.57 6.83
CA LEU A 90 41.06 -10.76 7.83
C LEU A 90 41.17 -11.49 9.16
N GLU A 91 41.99 -10.98 10.06
CA GLU A 91 42.18 -11.55 11.39
C GLU A 91 41.13 -11.01 12.36
N PHE A 92 40.47 -11.94 13.05
CA PHE A 92 39.53 -11.65 14.12
C PHE A 92 40.02 -12.37 15.37
N PRO A 93 40.49 -11.66 16.41
CA PRO A 93 41.17 -12.24 17.56
C PRO A 93 40.45 -13.43 18.23
N ASP A 94 39.11 -13.45 18.17
CA ASP A 94 38.26 -14.52 18.71
C ASP A 94 37.24 -15.08 17.69
N GLY A 95 37.48 -14.89 16.39
CA GLY A 95 36.54 -15.22 15.32
C GLY A 95 37.13 -16.16 14.27
N PRO A 96 36.31 -16.64 13.31
CA PRO A 96 36.82 -17.48 12.24
C PRO A 96 37.86 -16.75 11.40
N HIS A 97 38.84 -17.50 10.86
CA HIS A 97 39.76 -16.97 9.87
C HIS A 97 39.02 -16.74 8.55
N LEU A 98 38.81 -15.48 8.20
CA LEU A 98 38.11 -15.09 6.97
C LEU A 98 39.08 -14.44 5.98
N ILE A 99 38.75 -14.56 4.70
CA ILE A 99 39.47 -13.90 3.61
C ILE A 99 38.50 -13.08 2.77
N ARG A 100 38.97 -11.96 2.24
CA ARG A 100 38.26 -11.20 1.21
C ARG A 100 38.68 -11.70 -0.17
N THR A 101 37.71 -12.09 -1.00
CA THR A 101 37.90 -12.44 -2.41
C THR A 101 36.97 -11.58 -3.27
N GLY A 102 37.48 -10.48 -3.84
CA GLY A 102 36.64 -9.52 -4.57
C GLY A 102 35.60 -8.84 -3.68
N SER A 103 34.31 -9.06 -3.98
CA SER A 103 33.15 -8.59 -3.22
C SER A 103 32.64 -9.61 -2.18
N GLU A 104 33.31 -10.74 -2.03
CA GLU A 104 32.91 -11.81 -1.11
C GLU A 104 33.82 -11.92 0.12
N LEU A 105 33.21 -12.31 1.23
CA LEU A 105 33.85 -12.79 2.45
C LEU A 105 33.80 -14.32 2.44
N ARG A 106 34.93 -14.98 2.60
CA ARG A 106 35.09 -16.44 2.47
C ARG A 106 35.87 -17.01 3.66
N LEU A 107 35.81 -18.32 3.86
CA LEU A 107 36.62 -19.02 4.86
C LEU A 107 38.07 -19.13 4.35
N GLY A 108 39.03 -18.78 5.22
CA GLY A 108 40.44 -19.10 4.98
C GLY A 108 40.70 -20.60 5.16
N VAL A 109 41.87 -21.08 4.71
CA VAL A 109 42.25 -22.51 4.77
C VAL A 109 42.21 -23.07 6.20
N SER A 110 42.63 -22.30 7.21
CA SER A 110 42.52 -22.70 8.62
C SER A 110 41.11 -22.54 9.21
N GLY A 111 40.24 -21.76 8.55
CA GLY A 111 38.87 -21.49 8.96
C GLY A 111 37.86 -22.54 8.48
N SER A 112 38.13 -23.22 7.37
CA SER A 112 37.20 -24.23 6.81
C SER A 112 36.96 -25.42 7.74
N ASP A 113 37.98 -25.85 8.48
CA ASP A 113 37.92 -27.04 9.33
C ASP A 113 37.33 -26.75 10.72
N ARG A 114 37.34 -25.48 11.13
CA ARG A 114 36.96 -25.05 12.49
C ARG A 114 35.66 -24.25 12.52
N PHE A 115 35.13 -23.83 11.37
CA PHE A 115 33.94 -23.00 11.32
C PHE A 115 32.66 -23.81 11.07
N PRO A 116 31.60 -23.56 11.86
CA PRO A 116 31.54 -22.69 13.03
C PRO A 116 32.01 -23.42 14.30
N SER A 117 32.79 -22.75 15.15
CA SER A 117 33.15 -23.31 16.47
C SER A 117 31.99 -23.15 17.47
N SER A 118 31.14 -22.15 17.24
CA SER A 118 29.89 -21.91 17.96
C SER A 118 28.86 -21.22 17.04
N PRO A 119 27.57 -21.27 17.37
CA PRO A 119 26.54 -20.44 16.71
C PRO A 119 26.87 -18.94 16.67
N LEU A 120 27.61 -18.42 17.65
CA LEU A 120 28.04 -17.02 17.68
C LEU A 120 28.95 -16.66 16.51
N ASP A 121 29.79 -17.58 16.05
CA ASP A 121 30.64 -17.35 14.87
C ASP A 121 29.81 -17.12 13.61
N MET A 122 28.69 -17.84 13.46
CA MET A 122 27.78 -17.63 12.34
C MET A 122 27.25 -16.19 12.35
N MET A 123 26.80 -15.70 13.51
CA MET A 123 26.29 -14.32 13.65
C MET A 123 27.39 -13.27 13.43
N ARG A 124 28.61 -13.54 13.91
CA ARG A 124 29.77 -12.66 13.72
C ARG A 124 30.10 -12.51 12.25
N VAL A 125 30.06 -13.58 11.47
CA VAL A 125 30.36 -13.54 10.04
C VAL A 125 29.39 -12.63 9.28
N TYR A 126 28.08 -12.71 9.53
CA TYR A 126 27.11 -11.79 8.91
C TYR A 126 27.35 -10.34 9.35
N ASN A 127 27.66 -10.12 10.63
CA ASN A 127 28.02 -8.78 11.14
C ASN A 127 29.27 -8.19 10.47
N GLN A 128 30.28 -9.01 10.22
CA GLN A 128 31.50 -8.60 9.53
C GLN A 128 31.26 -8.36 8.04
N ALA A 129 30.54 -9.25 7.36
CA ALA A 129 30.16 -9.08 5.96
C ALA A 129 29.43 -7.74 5.76
N GLN A 130 28.43 -7.44 6.59
CA GLN A 130 27.70 -6.19 6.54
C GLN A 130 28.61 -4.98 6.80
N LYS A 131 29.47 -5.03 7.85
CA LYS A 131 30.41 -3.94 8.19
C LYS A 131 31.39 -3.65 7.06
N LEU A 132 31.94 -4.71 6.46
CA LEU A 132 32.95 -4.63 5.40
C LEU A 132 32.34 -4.39 4.01
N ARG A 133 31.01 -4.29 3.93
CA ARG A 133 30.28 -4.12 2.68
C ARG A 133 30.45 -5.28 1.69
N LEU A 134 30.68 -6.49 2.20
CA LEU A 134 30.86 -7.73 1.44
C LEU A 134 29.63 -8.65 1.55
N ARG A 135 29.58 -9.68 0.70
CA ARG A 135 28.61 -10.79 0.79
C ARG A 135 29.30 -12.06 1.30
N PRO A 136 28.71 -12.86 2.18
CA PRO A 136 29.25 -14.17 2.51
C PRO A 136 29.23 -15.09 1.29
N GLY A 137 30.38 -15.70 0.97
CA GLY A 137 30.51 -16.67 -0.12
C GLY A 137 29.77 -17.98 0.17
N GLU A 138 29.58 -18.80 -0.87
CA GLU A 138 28.87 -20.09 -0.76
C GLU A 138 29.49 -21.06 0.25
N ASP A 139 30.81 -20.99 0.48
CA ASP A 139 31.50 -21.77 1.52
C ASP A 139 30.96 -21.46 2.92
N ILE A 140 30.83 -20.18 3.25
CA ILE A 140 30.23 -19.72 4.52
C ILE A 140 28.74 -20.10 4.55
N GLN A 141 27.99 -19.78 3.50
CA GLN A 141 26.54 -20.02 3.46
C GLN A 141 26.22 -21.51 3.64
N ASN A 142 27.02 -22.40 3.04
CA ASN A 142 26.87 -23.85 3.20
C ASN A 142 27.28 -24.32 4.59
N ALA A 143 28.40 -23.82 5.13
CA ALA A 143 28.84 -24.16 6.48
C ALA A 143 27.78 -23.78 7.52
N VAL A 144 27.19 -22.59 7.44
CA VAL A 144 26.07 -22.17 8.30
C VAL A 144 24.87 -23.09 8.11
N ARG A 145 24.46 -23.37 6.86
CA ARG A 145 23.29 -24.21 6.57
C ARG A 145 23.43 -25.63 7.15
N SER A 146 24.61 -26.23 7.04
CA SER A 146 24.89 -27.58 7.58
C SER A 146 24.90 -27.62 9.11
N HIS A 147 25.12 -26.48 9.78
CA HIS A 147 25.24 -26.37 11.23
C HIS A 147 24.06 -25.65 11.91
N LEU A 148 22.98 -25.34 11.19
CA LEU A 148 21.74 -24.81 11.77
C LEU A 148 21.22 -25.58 13.00
N PRO A 149 21.35 -26.92 13.10
CA PRO A 149 20.95 -27.65 14.30
C PRO A 149 21.65 -27.20 15.59
N LEU A 150 22.84 -26.59 15.52
CA LEU A 150 23.56 -26.06 16.69
C LEU A 150 22.82 -24.87 17.34
N ILE A 151 21.96 -24.17 16.60
CA ILE A 151 21.16 -23.04 17.11
C ILE A 151 20.00 -23.61 17.94
N SER A 152 20.24 -23.81 19.23
CA SER A 152 19.25 -24.24 20.21
C SER A 152 18.41 -23.07 20.74
N ARG A 153 17.39 -23.38 21.56
CA ARG A 153 16.61 -22.35 22.28
C ARG A 153 17.46 -21.52 23.26
N SER A 154 18.54 -22.08 23.82
CA SER A 154 19.45 -21.32 24.67
C SER A 154 20.24 -20.31 23.84
N TRP A 155 20.72 -20.69 22.65
CA TRP A 155 21.37 -19.77 21.72
C TRP A 155 20.44 -18.69 21.16
N GLN A 156 19.15 -18.96 21.02
CA GLN A 156 18.14 -17.95 20.66
C GLN A 156 17.88 -16.91 21.76
N ARG A 157 18.33 -17.17 23.00
CA ARG A 157 18.20 -16.30 24.18
C ARG A 157 19.55 -15.76 24.65
N ASP A 158 20.63 -16.16 24.01
CA ASP A 158 21.99 -15.77 24.36
C ASP A 158 22.19 -14.27 24.12
N SER A 159 22.76 -13.57 25.10
CA SER A 159 22.89 -12.11 25.08
C SER A 159 23.83 -11.63 23.99
N GLU A 160 24.89 -12.38 23.68
CA GLU A 160 25.86 -12.05 22.64
C GLU A 160 25.27 -12.24 21.24
N MET A 161 24.54 -13.33 21.02
CA MET A 161 23.75 -13.55 19.79
C MET A 161 22.74 -12.43 19.57
N ASN A 162 21.96 -12.09 20.60
CA ASN A 162 20.95 -11.03 20.56
C ASN A 162 21.56 -9.67 20.25
N ARG A 163 22.67 -9.34 20.92
CA ARG A 163 23.44 -8.11 20.67
C ARG A 163 23.97 -8.06 19.24
N GLY A 164 24.48 -9.20 18.74
CA GLY A 164 24.93 -9.34 17.35
C GLY A 164 23.80 -9.13 16.34
N PHE A 165 22.61 -9.67 16.59
CA PHE A 165 21.45 -9.47 15.73
C PHE A 165 20.94 -8.03 15.74
N LEU A 166 20.76 -7.43 16.91
CA LEU A 166 20.33 -6.02 17.02
C LEU A 166 21.36 -5.08 16.39
N LYS A 167 22.66 -5.41 16.44
CA LYS A 167 23.71 -4.65 15.76
C LYS A 167 23.58 -4.68 14.23
N LEU A 168 23.07 -5.76 13.64
CA LEU A 168 22.76 -5.81 12.20
C LEU A 168 21.65 -4.83 11.84
N LEU A 169 20.58 -4.80 12.65
CA LEU A 169 19.43 -3.91 12.45
C LEU A 169 19.78 -2.42 12.67
N ARG A 170 20.87 -2.14 13.40
CA ARG A 170 21.38 -0.77 13.63
C ARG A 170 22.26 -0.21 12.51
N ARG A 171 22.28 -0.84 11.33
CA ARG A 171 23.07 -0.36 10.18
C ARG A 171 22.19 -0.20 8.94
N PRO A 172 21.31 0.81 8.93
CA PRO A 172 20.49 1.13 7.75
C PRO A 172 21.32 1.30 6.49
N GLY A 173 20.71 0.99 5.35
CA GLY A 173 21.35 0.91 4.03
C GLY A 173 21.97 -0.46 3.72
N ARG A 174 22.05 -1.38 4.69
CA ARG A 174 22.55 -2.76 4.49
C ARG A 174 21.88 -3.80 5.40
N VAL A 175 20.77 -3.48 6.03
CA VAL A 175 20.00 -4.44 6.85
C VAL A 175 19.42 -5.55 5.97
N ALA A 176 18.79 -5.19 4.84
CA ALA A 176 18.17 -6.11 3.89
C ALA A 176 19.16 -7.13 3.36
N VAL A 177 20.35 -6.67 2.95
CA VAL A 177 21.42 -7.54 2.44
C VAL A 177 21.82 -8.59 3.48
N ALA A 178 22.04 -8.16 4.73
CA ALA A 178 22.42 -9.07 5.81
C ALA A 178 21.30 -10.06 6.13
N LEU A 179 20.04 -9.61 6.20
CA LEU A 179 18.89 -10.47 6.46
C LEU A 179 18.62 -11.45 5.31
N ARG A 180 18.76 -11.04 4.05
CA ARG A 180 18.66 -11.92 2.88
C ARG A 180 19.77 -12.98 2.88
N ASP A 181 20.99 -12.62 3.27
CA ASP A 181 22.10 -13.56 3.40
C ASP A 181 21.85 -14.57 4.54
N MET A 182 21.32 -14.12 5.68
CA MET A 182 20.89 -15.01 6.78
C MET A 182 19.68 -15.87 6.41
N HIS A 183 18.75 -15.34 5.60
CA HIS A 183 17.59 -16.09 5.10
C HIS A 183 18.03 -17.20 4.14
N SER A 184 18.95 -16.89 3.24
CA SER A 184 19.49 -17.82 2.23
C SER A 184 20.21 -19.03 2.85
N SER A 185 20.88 -18.88 3.99
CA SER A 185 21.45 -20.02 4.74
C SER A 185 20.44 -20.76 5.60
N GLY A 186 19.24 -20.20 5.79
CA GLY A 186 18.25 -20.67 6.76
C GLY A 186 18.49 -20.19 8.20
N MET A 187 19.57 -19.43 8.46
CA MET A 187 19.89 -18.94 9.79
C MET A 187 18.81 -18.01 10.34
N LEU A 188 18.26 -17.11 9.51
CA LEU A 188 17.26 -16.13 9.96
C LEU A 188 16.03 -16.82 10.55
N GLY A 189 15.42 -17.75 9.81
CA GLY A 189 14.24 -18.48 10.28
C GLY A 189 14.52 -19.44 11.44
N LYS A 190 15.76 -19.96 11.56
CA LYS A 190 16.17 -20.81 12.69
C LYS A 190 16.40 -19.99 13.97
N TYR A 191 16.99 -18.81 13.85
CA TYR A 191 17.29 -17.91 14.96
C TYR A 191 16.06 -17.10 15.43
N LEU A 192 15.19 -16.74 14.49
CA LEU A 192 13.92 -16.06 14.70
C LEU A 192 12.78 -16.97 14.22
N PRO A 193 12.34 -17.96 15.03
CA PRO A 193 11.30 -18.92 14.64
C PRO A 193 9.98 -18.26 14.21
N GLU A 194 9.72 -17.05 14.71
CA GLU A 194 8.58 -16.24 14.31
C GLU A 194 8.60 -15.88 12.83
N PHE A 195 9.77 -15.51 12.31
CA PHE A 195 9.99 -15.31 10.88
C PHE A 195 10.09 -16.64 10.12
N GLY A 196 10.68 -17.67 10.74
CA GLY A 196 10.72 -19.03 10.19
C GLY A 196 9.32 -19.60 9.88
N HIS A 197 8.31 -19.22 10.66
CA HIS A 197 6.92 -19.61 10.43
C HIS A 197 6.37 -19.11 9.08
N VAL A 198 6.70 -17.88 8.70
CA VAL A 198 6.23 -17.23 7.45
C VAL A 198 7.16 -17.47 6.26
N THR A 199 8.23 -18.25 6.45
CA THR A 199 9.14 -18.62 5.36
C THR A 199 8.41 -19.45 4.29
N ARG A 200 8.45 -18.96 3.05
CA ARG A 200 7.75 -19.47 1.86
C ARG A 200 6.24 -19.61 2.05
N LEU A 201 5.68 -18.79 2.94
CA LEU A 201 4.24 -18.72 3.13
C LEU A 201 3.65 -17.92 1.97
N MET A 202 2.98 -18.61 1.06
CA MET A 202 2.10 -17.96 0.09
C MET A 202 0.73 -17.83 0.72
N GLN A 203 0.15 -16.63 0.63
CA GLN A 203 -1.27 -16.44 0.83
C GLN A 203 -1.96 -16.54 -0.52
N TYR A 204 -3.07 -17.27 -0.58
CA TYR A 204 -3.87 -17.33 -1.79
C TYR A 204 -4.77 -16.09 -1.81
N ASP A 205 -4.15 -14.94 -2.04
CA ASP A 205 -4.79 -13.67 -2.26
C ASP A 205 -4.24 -13.00 -3.51
N TYR A 206 -5.02 -12.10 -4.09
CA TYR A 206 -4.60 -11.38 -5.29
C TYR A 206 -3.56 -10.30 -4.96
N TYR A 207 -3.41 -9.88 -3.70
CA TYR A 207 -2.60 -8.71 -3.28
C TYR A 207 -1.10 -8.99 -3.25
N HIS A 208 -0.66 -10.16 -2.82
CA HIS A 208 0.77 -10.42 -2.63
C HIS A 208 1.37 -11.11 -3.87
N ARG A 209 2.31 -10.43 -4.53
CA ARG A 209 3.11 -11.05 -5.60
C ARG A 209 4.14 -12.03 -5.04
N TYR A 210 4.64 -11.75 -3.84
CA TYR A 210 5.72 -12.48 -3.18
C TYR A 210 5.17 -13.32 -2.03
N THR A 211 5.89 -14.37 -1.64
CA THR A 211 5.65 -15.03 -0.35
C THR A 211 5.90 -14.04 0.79
N THR A 212 5.27 -14.24 1.95
CA THR A 212 5.31 -13.30 3.08
C THR A 212 6.75 -12.94 3.51
N ASP A 213 7.67 -13.90 3.49
CA ASP A 213 9.09 -13.68 3.76
C ASP A 213 9.78 -12.81 2.70
N GLU A 214 9.59 -13.10 1.41
CA GLU A 214 10.19 -12.31 0.32
C GLU A 214 9.61 -10.90 0.24
N HIS A 215 8.31 -10.73 0.48
CA HIS A 215 7.64 -9.43 0.65
C HIS A 215 8.32 -8.63 1.77
N THR A 216 8.45 -9.24 2.95
CA THR A 216 9.06 -8.59 4.13
C THR A 216 10.52 -8.18 3.86
N LEU A 217 11.31 -9.05 3.23
CA LEU A 217 12.71 -8.74 2.91
C LEU A 217 12.83 -7.66 1.82
N HIS A 218 11.88 -7.59 0.89
CA HIS A 218 11.82 -6.53 -0.11
C HIS A 218 11.39 -5.19 0.50
N ALA A 219 10.44 -5.17 1.44
CA ALA A 219 10.10 -3.97 2.18
C ALA A 219 11.30 -3.42 2.97
N ILE A 220 12.09 -4.30 3.60
CA ILE A 220 13.31 -3.90 4.30
C ILE A 220 14.37 -3.34 3.34
N GLU A 221 14.42 -3.84 2.11
CA GLU A 221 15.31 -3.34 1.04
C GLU A 221 14.92 -1.91 0.63
N LEU A 222 13.63 -1.66 0.42
CA LEU A 222 13.12 -0.30 0.15
C LEU A 222 13.40 0.66 1.31
N LEU A 223 13.27 0.19 2.56
CA LEU A 223 13.60 1.01 3.73
C LEU A 223 15.11 1.33 3.83
N ASP A 224 15.97 0.38 3.47
CA ASP A 224 17.43 0.62 3.34
C ASP A 224 17.75 1.65 2.25
N GLU A 225 17.03 1.59 1.11
CA GLU A 225 17.16 2.54 0.00
C GLU A 225 16.74 3.95 0.44
N ILE A 226 15.59 4.12 1.11
CA ILE A 226 15.15 5.40 1.70
C ILE A 226 16.23 6.01 2.60
N TRP A 227 16.95 5.18 3.36
CA TRP A 227 18.02 5.66 4.24
C TRP A 227 19.26 6.18 3.50
N THR A 228 19.50 5.70 2.27
CA THR A 228 20.76 5.93 1.55
C THR A 228 20.56 6.69 0.26
N ASN A 229 19.81 6.10 -0.67
CA ASN A 229 19.46 6.64 -1.97
C ASN A 229 17.99 6.32 -2.25
N PRO A 230 17.05 7.17 -1.77
CA PRO A 230 15.63 6.93 -1.90
C PRO A 230 15.20 6.66 -3.35
N PRO A 231 14.23 5.76 -3.58
CA PRO A 231 13.57 5.63 -4.87
C PRO A 231 12.93 6.96 -5.30
N ALA A 232 12.76 7.15 -6.60
CA ALA A 232 12.08 8.32 -7.15
C ALA A 232 10.66 8.47 -6.56
N GLY A 233 10.29 9.67 -6.15
CA GLY A 233 9.02 9.98 -5.47
C GLY A 233 9.04 9.74 -3.96
N MET A 234 10.08 9.08 -3.42
CA MET A 234 10.20 8.79 -1.99
C MET A 234 11.26 9.65 -1.27
N GLU A 235 11.84 10.65 -1.94
CA GLU A 235 12.95 11.43 -1.43
C GLU A 235 12.64 12.10 -0.09
N ARG A 236 11.42 12.63 0.06
CA ARG A 236 10.93 13.29 1.28
C ARG A 236 10.87 12.37 2.51
N TYR A 237 10.70 11.06 2.33
CA TYR A 237 10.66 10.13 3.45
C TYR A 237 12.02 9.96 4.11
N ARG A 238 13.11 10.30 3.42
CA ARG A 238 14.45 10.30 4.01
C ARG A 238 14.53 11.23 5.22
N ASP A 239 13.82 12.35 5.19
CA ASP A 239 13.84 13.33 6.28
C ASP A 239 13.25 12.75 7.58
N LEU A 240 12.30 11.83 7.46
CA LEU A 240 11.71 11.13 8.60
C LEU A 240 12.73 10.25 9.34
N THR A 241 13.81 9.85 8.67
CA THR A 241 14.87 9.04 9.30
C THR A 241 15.66 9.82 10.35
N TYR A 242 15.68 11.17 10.28
CA TYR A 242 16.35 12.01 11.27
C TYR A 242 15.60 12.09 12.60
N HIS A 243 14.30 11.73 12.62
CA HIS A 243 13.51 11.61 13.85
C HIS A 243 13.78 10.30 14.61
N ILE A 244 14.52 9.35 14.01
CA ILE A 244 14.73 8.02 14.57
C ILE A 244 16.01 7.95 15.39
N THR A 245 15.86 7.71 16.70
CA THR A 245 16.96 7.64 17.66
C THR A 245 17.69 6.29 17.61
N ASP A 246 16.95 5.18 17.55
CA ASP A 246 17.47 3.83 17.34
C ASP A 246 16.71 3.21 16.16
N PRO A 247 17.37 2.84 15.05
CA PRO A 247 16.68 2.23 13.91
C PRO A 247 16.28 0.76 14.15
N ALA A 248 16.83 0.08 15.17
CA ALA A 248 16.55 -1.34 15.39
C ALA A 248 15.05 -1.66 15.60
N PRO A 249 14.28 -0.90 16.41
CA PRO A 249 12.82 -1.05 16.50
C PRO A 249 12.10 -1.00 15.15
N LEU A 250 12.43 -0.05 14.28
CA LEU A 250 11.78 0.09 12.97
C LEU A 250 12.03 -1.14 12.08
N PHE A 251 13.30 -1.53 11.92
CA PHE A 251 13.65 -2.71 11.12
C PHE A 251 13.11 -4.01 11.73
N LEU A 252 13.07 -4.13 13.06
CA LEU A 252 12.49 -5.30 13.73
C LEU A 252 10.96 -5.32 13.58
N GLY A 253 10.30 -4.17 13.70
CA GLY A 253 8.86 -4.03 13.49
C GLY A 253 8.48 -4.44 12.07
N LEU A 254 9.19 -3.94 11.06
CA LEU A 254 8.97 -4.32 9.67
C LEU A 254 9.32 -5.80 9.42
N LEU A 255 10.36 -6.36 10.06
CA LEU A 255 10.65 -7.80 9.95
C LEU A 255 9.55 -8.69 10.55
N LEU A 256 8.79 -8.18 11.52
CA LEU A 256 7.79 -8.93 12.28
C LEU A 256 6.34 -8.62 11.90
N HIS A 257 6.07 -7.57 11.12
CA HIS A 257 4.73 -7.00 10.89
C HIS A 257 3.70 -8.07 10.47
N ASP A 258 4.14 -9.00 9.63
CA ASP A 258 3.32 -10.04 9.04
C ASP A 258 3.50 -11.44 9.66
N THR A 259 4.28 -11.57 10.73
CA THR A 259 4.54 -12.88 11.37
C THR A 259 3.31 -13.51 12.03
N GLY A 260 2.19 -12.77 12.12
CA GLY A 260 0.89 -13.30 12.52
C GLY A 260 0.12 -14.04 11.41
N LYS A 261 0.54 -13.93 10.14
CA LYS A 261 -0.09 -14.62 9.00
C LYS A 261 0.06 -16.14 9.14
N GLY A 262 -0.94 -16.88 8.67
CA GLY A 262 -1.02 -18.34 8.83
C GLY A 262 -1.50 -18.82 10.21
N LEU A 263 -1.83 -17.90 11.13
CA LEU A 263 -2.36 -18.22 12.46
C LEU A 263 -3.88 -17.97 12.60
N GLY A 264 -4.59 -17.77 11.48
CA GLY A 264 -6.02 -17.40 11.43
C GLY A 264 -6.26 -15.89 11.50
N GLY A 265 -7.50 -15.47 11.75
CA GLY A 265 -7.90 -14.04 11.72
C GLY A 265 -7.15 -13.14 12.71
N GLY A 266 -7.05 -11.85 12.39
CA GLY A 266 -6.42 -10.83 13.23
C GLY A 266 -4.89 -10.91 13.29
N HIS A 267 -4.23 -11.04 12.14
CA HIS A 267 -2.78 -11.27 12.07
C HIS A 267 -1.97 -10.14 12.74
N SER A 268 -2.37 -8.88 12.61
CA SER A 268 -1.67 -7.76 13.25
C SER A 268 -1.68 -7.85 14.78
N LYS A 269 -2.82 -8.23 15.39
CA LYS A 269 -2.93 -8.42 16.85
C LYS A 269 -2.09 -9.60 17.33
N LYS A 270 -2.14 -10.73 16.61
CA LYS A 270 -1.32 -11.92 16.93
C LYS A 270 0.17 -11.66 16.72
N GLY A 271 0.51 -10.95 15.65
CA GLY A 271 1.85 -10.49 15.34
C GLY A 271 2.42 -9.64 16.48
N ALA A 272 1.63 -8.68 16.99
CA ALA A 272 2.04 -7.80 18.08
C ALA A 272 2.39 -8.58 19.36
N GLN A 273 1.55 -9.57 19.74
CA GLN A 273 1.82 -10.45 20.87
C GLN A 273 3.12 -11.25 20.70
N ARG A 274 3.40 -11.75 19.49
CA ARG A 274 4.66 -12.45 19.18
C ARG A 274 5.84 -11.48 19.21
N ALA A 275 5.67 -10.28 18.69
CA ALA A 275 6.70 -9.26 18.66
C ALA A 275 7.12 -8.84 20.07
N GLN A 276 6.17 -8.73 21.00
CA GLN A 276 6.46 -8.51 22.42
C GLN A 276 7.39 -9.58 22.99
N ALA A 277 7.08 -10.86 22.76
CA ALA A 277 7.90 -11.98 23.22
C ALA A 277 9.29 -12.02 22.55
N VAL A 278 9.37 -11.61 21.27
CA VAL A 278 10.66 -11.47 20.56
C VAL A 278 11.49 -10.34 21.17
N CYS A 279 10.90 -9.17 21.42
CA CYS A 279 11.59 -8.05 22.05
C CYS A 279 12.12 -8.41 23.44
N GLU A 280 11.35 -9.13 24.24
CA GLU A 280 11.79 -9.70 25.52
C GLU A 280 12.99 -10.62 25.33
N ARG A 281 12.87 -11.58 24.41
CA ARG A 281 13.93 -12.54 24.10
C ARG A 281 15.22 -11.87 23.63
N LEU A 282 15.11 -10.78 22.86
CA LEU A 282 16.26 -10.02 22.33
C LEU A 282 16.85 -9.04 23.36
N GLY A 283 16.24 -8.88 24.53
CA GLY A 283 16.71 -7.95 25.56
C GLY A 283 16.45 -6.48 25.26
N LEU A 284 15.39 -6.16 24.49
CA LEU A 284 14.97 -4.78 24.27
C LEU A 284 14.26 -4.23 25.50
N GLY A 285 14.63 -3.00 25.88
CA GLY A 285 14.00 -2.26 26.96
C GLY A 285 12.52 -1.91 26.66
N PRO A 286 11.76 -1.47 27.68
CA PRO A 286 10.32 -1.25 27.58
C PRO A 286 9.91 -0.30 26.45
N ASP A 287 10.63 0.80 26.24
CA ASP A 287 10.26 1.82 25.24
C ASP A 287 10.39 1.29 23.81
N LYS A 288 11.52 0.65 23.50
CA LYS A 288 11.77 0.00 22.21
C LYS A 288 10.80 -1.14 21.94
N ARG A 289 10.38 -1.85 22.98
CA ARG A 289 9.35 -2.90 22.88
C ARG A 289 7.99 -2.30 22.49
N ARG A 290 7.58 -1.19 23.12
CA ARG A 290 6.33 -0.50 22.78
C ARG A 290 6.35 -0.01 21.33
N GLN A 291 7.47 0.53 20.85
CA GLN A 291 7.63 0.93 19.44
C GLN A 291 7.44 -0.27 18.49
N VAL A 292 8.13 -1.39 18.72
CA VAL A 292 7.98 -2.58 17.87
C VAL A 292 6.56 -3.13 17.91
N GLU A 293 5.94 -3.20 19.09
CA GLU A 293 4.55 -3.66 19.23
C GLU A 293 3.58 -2.77 18.46
N LEU A 294 3.72 -1.45 18.58
CA LEU A 294 2.91 -0.46 17.87
C LEU A 294 3.04 -0.64 16.36
N LEU A 295 4.27 -0.73 15.85
CA LEU A 295 4.54 -0.93 14.43
C LEU A 295 3.90 -2.20 13.89
N VAL A 296 4.03 -3.33 14.60
CA VAL A 296 3.43 -4.60 14.17
C VAL A 296 1.91 -4.58 14.30
N ARG A 297 1.38 -3.99 15.36
CA ARG A 297 -0.07 -3.95 15.62
C ARG A 297 -0.81 -3.08 14.62
N TYR A 298 -0.21 -1.95 14.25
CA TYR A 298 -0.85 -0.89 13.47
C TYR A 298 -0.22 -0.69 12.09
N HIS A 299 0.53 -1.67 11.54
CA HIS A 299 1.16 -1.55 10.22
C HIS A 299 0.20 -1.20 9.08
N LEU A 300 -1.10 -1.53 9.20
CA LEU A 300 -2.14 -1.17 8.22
C LEU A 300 -2.83 0.17 8.51
N LEU A 301 -2.53 0.83 9.63
CA LEU A 301 -3.28 2.00 10.09
C LEU A 301 -3.17 3.15 9.10
N LEU A 302 -1.95 3.59 8.79
CA LEU A 302 -1.76 4.77 7.96
C LEU A 302 -2.16 4.51 6.51
N SER A 303 -1.94 3.30 5.98
CA SER A 303 -2.42 2.94 4.63
C SER A 303 -3.95 2.96 4.57
N HIS A 304 -4.63 2.39 5.57
CA HIS A 304 -6.09 2.43 5.64
C HIS A 304 -6.61 3.86 5.81
N LEU A 305 -6.08 4.65 6.74
CA LEU A 305 -6.54 6.02 6.95
C LEU A 305 -6.32 6.89 5.71
N SER A 306 -5.09 6.89 5.17
CA SER A 306 -4.76 7.70 3.99
C SER A 306 -5.54 7.29 2.75
N GLN A 307 -5.81 6.00 2.54
CA GLN A 307 -6.40 5.51 1.30
C GLN A 307 -7.91 5.25 1.38
N ARG A 308 -8.50 5.19 2.58
CA ARG A 308 -9.92 4.81 2.77
C ARG A 308 -10.73 5.80 3.60
N ARG A 309 -10.12 6.87 4.11
CA ARG A 309 -10.81 7.90 4.88
C ARG A 309 -10.71 9.27 4.20
N ASP A 310 -11.64 10.14 4.57
CA ASP A 310 -11.58 11.56 4.20
C ASP A 310 -10.53 12.27 5.06
N LEU A 311 -9.41 12.65 4.45
CA LEU A 311 -8.32 13.35 5.14
C LEU A 311 -8.70 14.78 5.56
N SER A 312 -9.80 15.35 5.06
CA SER A 312 -10.29 16.65 5.54
C SER A 312 -11.00 16.55 6.90
N ASP A 313 -11.37 15.34 7.34
CA ASP A 313 -11.90 15.11 8.67
C ASP A 313 -10.76 15.06 9.69
N ARG A 314 -10.73 16.06 10.58
CA ARG A 314 -9.72 16.19 11.64
C ARG A 314 -9.64 14.96 12.54
N ARG A 315 -10.75 14.23 12.76
CA ARG A 315 -10.74 13.01 13.58
C ARG A 315 -9.82 11.93 13.04
N VAL A 316 -9.65 11.87 11.73
CA VAL A 316 -8.73 10.90 11.09
C VAL A 316 -7.30 11.14 11.55
N ALA A 317 -6.86 12.41 11.57
CA ALA A 317 -5.54 12.79 12.06
C ALA A 317 -5.41 12.62 13.57
N GLN A 318 -6.43 13.01 14.35
CA GLN A 318 -6.45 12.86 15.80
C GLN A 318 -6.33 11.39 16.24
N GLN A 319 -7.10 10.49 15.62
CA GLN A 319 -7.03 9.05 15.93
C GLN A 319 -5.63 8.48 15.65
N ALA A 320 -4.99 8.89 14.54
CA ALA A 320 -3.63 8.48 14.25
C ALA A 320 -2.62 9.08 15.25
N ALA A 321 -2.79 10.33 15.67
CA ALA A 321 -1.95 10.98 16.68
C ALA A 321 -2.06 10.28 18.03
N GLU A 322 -3.27 9.97 18.48
CA GLU A 322 -3.54 9.23 19.73
C GLU A 322 -2.89 7.84 19.73
N ILE A 323 -2.92 7.13 18.60
CA ILE A 323 -2.32 5.79 18.49
C ILE A 323 -0.79 5.87 18.45
N THR A 324 -0.24 6.79 17.66
CA THR A 324 1.21 6.93 17.47
C THR A 324 1.89 7.55 18.69
N GLY A 325 1.23 8.46 19.40
CA GLY A 325 1.67 9.04 20.66
C GLY A 325 2.78 10.09 20.56
N ASP A 326 3.72 9.94 19.63
CA ASP A 326 4.84 10.86 19.41
C ASP A 326 5.34 10.88 17.96
N LEU A 327 6.16 11.89 17.63
CA LEU A 327 6.71 12.12 16.29
C LEU A 327 7.66 11.01 15.81
N GLU A 328 8.44 10.39 16.71
CA GLU A 328 9.35 9.30 16.34
C GLU A 328 8.54 8.07 15.90
N SER A 329 7.50 7.71 16.66
CA SER A 329 6.59 6.59 16.37
C SER A 329 5.76 6.84 15.11
N LEU A 330 5.27 8.07 14.89
CA LEU A 330 4.62 8.47 13.63
C LEU A 330 5.58 8.31 12.44
N SER A 331 6.81 8.79 12.57
CA SER A 331 7.84 8.70 11.52
C SER A 331 8.18 7.24 11.20
N MET A 332 8.38 6.41 12.22
CA MET A 332 8.61 4.97 12.05
C MET A 332 7.44 4.28 11.36
N LEU A 333 6.20 4.55 11.78
CA LEU A 333 5.02 3.91 11.18
C LEU A 333 4.80 4.37 9.73
N THR A 334 5.09 5.64 9.43
CA THR A 334 5.01 6.21 8.07
C THR A 334 6.04 5.56 7.14
N LEU A 335 7.29 5.46 7.59
CA LEU A 335 8.36 4.76 6.86
C LEU A 335 8.04 3.29 6.63
N LEU A 336 7.53 2.60 7.65
CA LEU A 336 7.06 1.22 7.53
C LEU A 336 5.95 1.11 6.48
N THR A 337 4.94 1.98 6.56
CA THR A 337 3.77 1.96 5.67
C THR A 337 4.17 2.17 4.20
N CYS A 338 5.05 3.14 3.92
CA CYS A 338 5.49 3.41 2.55
C CYS A 338 6.29 2.23 1.96
N ALA A 339 7.23 1.68 2.74
CA ALA A 339 8.06 0.56 2.32
C ALA A 339 7.23 -0.73 2.12
N ASP A 340 6.28 -0.99 3.03
CA ASP A 340 5.38 -2.14 2.97
C ASP A 340 4.46 -2.06 1.74
N THR A 341 3.80 -0.92 1.54
CA THR A 341 2.88 -0.72 0.40
C THR A 341 3.61 -0.83 -0.94
N ALA A 342 4.83 -0.30 -1.04
CA ALA A 342 5.65 -0.39 -2.25
C ALA A 342 6.20 -1.80 -2.51
N ALA A 343 6.45 -2.59 -1.46
CA ALA A 343 6.94 -3.95 -1.61
C ALA A 343 5.89 -4.95 -2.15
N VAL A 344 4.60 -4.63 -2.06
CA VAL A 344 3.50 -5.49 -2.53
C VAL A 344 3.65 -5.84 -4.02
N GLY A 345 4.05 -4.86 -4.84
CA GLY A 345 4.37 -5.06 -6.25
C GLY A 345 4.33 -3.78 -7.09
N PRO A 346 4.74 -3.88 -8.38
CA PRO A 346 4.74 -2.74 -9.30
C PRO A 346 3.34 -2.13 -9.46
N GLY A 347 3.26 -0.80 -9.45
CA GLY A 347 2.01 -0.06 -9.61
C GLY A 347 1.09 -0.06 -8.38
N VAL A 348 1.45 -0.74 -7.28
CA VAL A 348 0.67 -0.69 -6.03
C VAL A 348 0.97 0.60 -5.27
N TRP A 349 2.24 0.99 -5.18
CA TRP A 349 2.63 2.33 -4.76
C TRP A 349 2.58 3.26 -5.96
N THR A 350 1.58 4.14 -5.94
CA THR A 350 1.34 5.17 -6.96
C THR A 350 1.63 6.53 -6.35
N GLU A 351 1.88 7.52 -7.19
CA GLU A 351 2.11 8.88 -6.70
C GLU A 351 0.88 9.47 -5.97
N TRP A 352 -0.34 9.12 -6.39
CA TRP A 352 -1.56 9.47 -5.63
C TRP A 352 -1.53 8.95 -4.18
N LYS A 353 -1.22 7.67 -3.97
CA LYS A 353 -1.06 7.09 -2.62
C LYS A 353 0.07 7.74 -1.83
N ASN A 354 1.15 8.13 -2.51
CA ASN A 354 2.25 8.87 -1.90
C ASN A 354 1.79 10.22 -1.34
N VAL A 355 1.08 11.00 -2.15
CA VAL A 355 0.48 12.29 -1.75
C VAL A 355 -0.46 12.13 -0.56
N LEU A 356 -1.35 11.13 -0.60
CA LEU A 356 -2.30 10.86 0.48
C LEU A 356 -1.61 10.47 1.80
N LEU A 357 -0.58 9.63 1.74
CA LEU A 357 0.14 9.23 2.95
C LEU A 357 0.88 10.43 3.56
N TRP A 358 1.48 11.27 2.72
CA TRP A 358 2.19 12.46 3.17
C TRP A 358 1.26 13.52 3.76
N GLU A 359 0.12 13.78 3.11
CA GLU A 359 -0.90 14.68 3.63
C GLU A 359 -1.39 14.22 5.02
N LEU A 360 -1.62 12.91 5.19
CA LEU A 360 -1.96 12.36 6.49
C LEU A 360 -0.82 12.58 7.51
N TYR A 361 0.42 12.29 7.15
CA TYR A 361 1.58 12.51 8.03
C TYR A 361 1.65 13.96 8.52
N GLU A 362 1.54 14.94 7.62
CA GLU A 362 1.57 16.36 7.98
C GLU A 362 0.44 16.73 8.94
N LYS A 363 -0.78 16.26 8.69
CA LYS A 363 -1.93 16.51 9.57
C LYS A 363 -1.75 15.89 10.95
N VAL A 364 -1.21 14.68 11.05
CA VAL A 364 -0.95 14.04 12.34
C VAL A 364 0.18 14.75 13.09
N HIS A 365 1.22 15.18 12.38
CA HIS A 365 2.32 15.95 12.97
C HIS A 365 1.81 17.25 13.61
N LEU A 366 0.85 17.93 12.97
CA LEU A 366 0.22 19.13 13.53
C LEU A 366 -0.53 18.87 14.85
N GLU A 367 -1.17 17.71 15.03
CA GLU A 367 -1.87 17.39 16.28
C GLU A 367 -0.90 17.27 17.48
N PHE A 368 0.38 16.97 17.25
CA PHE A 368 1.39 16.94 18.32
C PHE A 368 1.82 18.34 18.81
N LEU A 369 1.46 19.41 18.10
CA LEU A 369 1.74 20.79 18.53
C LEU A 369 0.72 21.29 19.59
N GLY A 370 -0.37 20.55 19.82
CA GLY A 370 -1.41 20.85 20.84
C GLY A 370 -2.64 21.61 20.31
N LEU A 371 -3.78 21.53 21.01
CA LEU A 371 -5.08 22.04 20.53
C LEU A 371 -5.12 23.56 20.27
N GLU A 372 -4.58 24.38 21.20
CA GLU A 372 -4.55 25.84 21.03
C GLU A 372 -3.66 26.25 19.85
N ALA A 373 -2.49 25.62 19.72
CA ALA A 373 -1.60 25.81 18.59
C ALA A 373 -2.26 25.33 17.29
N ALA A 374 -2.93 24.18 17.29
CA ALA A 374 -3.62 23.64 16.13
C ALA A 374 -4.80 24.53 15.69
N THR A 375 -5.59 25.10 16.61
CA THR A 375 -6.67 26.03 16.26
C THR A 375 -6.12 27.35 15.73
N ALA A 376 -5.11 27.94 16.39
CA ALA A 376 -4.46 29.15 15.91
C ALA A 376 -3.83 28.95 14.51
N GLN A 377 -3.18 27.81 14.31
CA GLN A 377 -2.58 27.42 13.04
C GLN A 377 -3.62 27.10 11.97
N GLU A 378 -4.78 26.54 12.33
CA GLU A 378 -5.90 26.35 11.39
C GLU A 378 -6.47 27.69 10.92
N GLU A 379 -6.65 28.66 11.83
CA GLU A 379 -7.10 30.02 11.47
C GLU A 379 -6.07 30.75 10.61
N GLU A 380 -4.79 30.66 10.97
CA GLU A 380 -3.68 31.19 10.17
C GLU A 380 -3.63 30.52 8.80
N ARG A 381 -3.82 29.20 8.73
CA ARG A 381 -3.87 28.45 7.47
C ARG A 381 -5.05 28.86 6.61
N LEU A 382 -6.24 29.06 7.19
CA LEU A 382 -7.41 29.56 6.47
C LEU A 382 -7.16 30.96 5.91
N ALA A 383 -6.53 31.85 6.68
CA ALA A 383 -6.15 33.18 6.22
C ALA A 383 -5.12 33.12 5.08
N GLN A 384 -4.11 32.24 5.21
CA GLN A 384 -3.12 32.00 4.18
C GLN A 384 -3.76 31.45 2.90
N VAL A 385 -4.63 30.45 3.00
CA VAL A 385 -5.38 29.90 1.85
C VAL A 385 -6.18 31.00 1.17
N ARG A 386 -6.90 31.86 1.91
CA ARG A 386 -7.63 32.99 1.30
C ARG A 386 -6.70 33.93 0.53
N ASN A 387 -5.53 34.23 1.08
CA ASN A 387 -4.54 35.09 0.42
C ASN A 387 -3.96 34.42 -0.84
N GLU A 388 -3.60 33.14 -0.77
CA GLU A 388 -3.08 32.37 -1.91
C GLU A 388 -4.13 32.21 -3.01
N VAL A 389 -5.38 31.91 -2.64
CA VAL A 389 -6.52 31.87 -3.58
C VAL A 389 -6.70 33.21 -4.25
N GLN A 390 -6.62 34.32 -3.50
CA GLN A 390 -6.76 35.67 -4.06
C GLN A 390 -5.70 35.95 -5.13
N GLN A 391 -4.44 35.58 -4.89
CA GLN A 391 -3.36 35.74 -5.87
C GLN A 391 -3.63 34.89 -7.11
N ARG A 392 -3.89 33.58 -6.93
CA ARG A 392 -4.19 32.66 -8.05
C ARG A 392 -5.39 33.11 -8.87
N LEU A 393 -6.45 33.56 -8.21
CA LEU A 393 -7.68 34.01 -8.87
C LEU A 393 -7.44 35.23 -9.77
N LEU A 394 -6.51 36.12 -9.42
CA LEU A 394 -6.14 37.28 -10.24
C LEU A 394 -5.19 36.92 -11.40
N GLU A 395 -4.36 35.90 -11.23
CA GLU A 395 -3.39 35.43 -12.22
C GLU A 395 -3.99 34.47 -13.26
N LEU A 396 -5.02 33.72 -12.87
CA LEU A 396 -5.63 32.69 -13.70
C LEU A 396 -6.33 33.28 -14.93
N ASN A 397 -5.78 32.97 -16.11
CA ASN A 397 -6.37 33.33 -17.39
C ASN A 397 -6.30 32.15 -18.35
N GLU A 398 -7.17 31.16 -18.12
CA GLU A 398 -7.23 29.94 -18.91
C GLU A 398 -8.53 29.84 -19.72
N PRO A 399 -8.45 29.48 -21.02
CA PRO A 399 -9.63 29.26 -21.84
C PRO A 399 -10.57 28.21 -21.22
N GLY A 400 -11.83 28.61 -21.01
CA GLY A 400 -12.89 27.71 -20.54
C GLY A 400 -13.18 27.73 -19.04
N LEU A 401 -12.34 28.37 -18.20
CA LEU A 401 -12.59 28.48 -16.75
C LEU A 401 -13.50 29.65 -16.36
N GLY A 402 -13.53 30.72 -17.17
CA GLY A 402 -14.22 31.98 -16.88
C GLY A 402 -13.23 33.14 -16.76
N GLU A 403 -13.74 34.37 -16.75
CA GLU A 403 -12.89 35.57 -16.65
C GLU A 403 -12.46 35.86 -15.20
N PRO A 404 -11.17 36.19 -14.96
CA PRO A 404 -10.70 36.58 -13.65
C PRO A 404 -11.35 37.89 -13.15
N PRO A 405 -11.38 38.13 -11.83
CA PRO A 405 -11.94 39.35 -11.28
C PRO A 405 -11.10 40.58 -11.67
N ALA A 406 -11.78 41.68 -12.02
CA ALA A 406 -11.14 42.92 -12.45
C ALA A 406 -10.36 43.67 -11.35
N SER A 407 -10.48 43.26 -10.08
CA SER A 407 -9.77 43.89 -8.96
C SER A 407 -9.63 42.95 -7.77
N VAL A 408 -8.70 43.30 -6.87
CA VAL A 408 -8.51 42.64 -5.57
C VAL A 408 -9.80 42.64 -4.73
N ALA A 409 -10.56 43.73 -4.75
CA ALA A 409 -11.82 43.83 -4.02
C ALA A 409 -12.88 42.86 -4.56
N ALA A 410 -12.96 42.72 -5.89
CA ALA A 410 -13.82 41.73 -6.53
C ALA A 410 -13.38 40.30 -6.19
N ALA A 411 -12.07 40.00 -6.25
CA ALA A 411 -11.53 38.70 -5.87
C ALA A 411 -11.92 38.31 -4.44
N ARG A 412 -11.75 39.22 -3.47
CA ARG A 412 -12.16 38.99 -2.07
C ARG A 412 -13.65 38.69 -1.94
N SER A 413 -14.50 39.50 -2.59
CA SER A 413 -15.95 39.29 -2.59
C SER A 413 -16.33 37.91 -3.14
N TRP A 414 -15.67 37.46 -4.21
CA TRP A 414 -15.92 36.14 -4.81
C TRP A 414 -15.47 35.01 -3.88
N ILE A 415 -14.33 35.16 -3.22
CA ILE A 415 -13.82 34.19 -2.23
C ILE A 415 -14.79 34.06 -1.05
N GLU A 416 -15.23 35.19 -0.46
CA GLU A 416 -16.19 35.16 0.65
C GLU A 416 -17.54 34.56 0.23
N GLY A 417 -18.05 34.95 -0.95
CA GLY A 417 -19.30 34.41 -1.47
C GLY A 417 -19.24 32.91 -1.72
N HIS A 418 -18.12 32.40 -2.23
CA HIS A 418 -17.94 30.97 -2.48
C HIS A 418 -17.72 30.18 -1.19
N LEU A 419 -16.78 30.60 -0.35
CA LEU A 419 -16.43 29.89 0.88
C LEU A 419 -17.52 29.99 1.95
N GLY A 420 -18.25 31.11 2.02
CA GLY A 420 -19.36 31.29 2.98
C GLY A 420 -20.57 30.38 2.73
N LEU A 421 -20.68 29.84 1.52
CA LEU A 421 -21.72 28.88 1.12
C LEU A 421 -21.26 27.42 1.29
N LEU A 422 -20.01 27.19 1.68
CA LEU A 422 -19.42 25.86 1.85
C LEU A 422 -19.07 25.56 3.31
N PRO A 423 -18.96 24.28 3.69
CA PRO A 423 -18.46 23.88 4.99
C PRO A 423 -17.01 24.32 5.23
N ARG A 424 -16.63 24.57 6.49
CA ARG A 424 -15.25 24.99 6.86
C ARG A 424 -14.16 24.00 6.43
N ARG A 425 -14.48 22.71 6.25
CA ARG A 425 -13.53 21.68 5.77
C ARG A 425 -13.10 21.88 4.31
N TYR A 426 -13.93 22.52 3.47
CA TYR A 426 -13.67 22.69 2.04
C TYR A 426 -12.32 23.40 1.77
N PRO A 427 -12.06 24.61 2.31
CA PRO A 427 -10.80 25.32 2.05
C PRO A 427 -9.56 24.63 2.65
N LEU A 428 -9.74 23.73 3.62
CA LEU A 428 -8.65 22.96 4.24
C LEU A 428 -8.31 21.68 3.47
N GLY A 429 -9.24 21.20 2.64
CA GLY A 429 -9.07 19.97 1.87
C GLY A 429 -8.62 20.17 0.43
N ALA A 430 -8.68 21.38 -0.12
CA ALA A 430 -8.38 21.68 -1.52
C ALA A 430 -7.22 22.66 -1.63
N SER A 431 -6.39 22.52 -2.68
CA SER A 431 -5.30 23.47 -2.91
C SER A 431 -5.86 24.85 -3.28
N PRO A 432 -5.15 25.94 -2.96
CA PRO A 432 -5.56 27.30 -3.34
C PRO A 432 -5.84 27.47 -4.84
N GLU A 433 -5.04 26.78 -5.66
CA GLU A 433 -5.21 26.75 -7.12
C GLU A 433 -6.55 26.13 -7.54
N LEU A 434 -6.90 24.97 -6.97
CA LEU A 434 -8.18 24.31 -7.24
C LEU A 434 -9.37 25.15 -6.76
N ILE A 435 -9.25 25.78 -5.59
CA ILE A 435 -10.30 26.68 -5.07
C ILE A 435 -10.49 27.87 -6.01
N ALA A 436 -9.40 28.52 -6.47
CA ALA A 436 -9.47 29.64 -7.40
C ALA A 436 -10.14 29.25 -8.73
N ARG A 437 -9.74 28.11 -9.31
CA ARG A 437 -10.39 27.54 -10.50
C ARG A 437 -11.87 27.26 -10.28
N GLN A 438 -12.23 26.68 -9.13
CA GLN A 438 -13.62 26.38 -8.79
C GLN A 438 -14.47 27.65 -8.67
N ILE A 439 -13.91 28.74 -8.12
CA ILE A 439 -14.58 30.04 -8.06
C ILE A 439 -14.92 30.53 -9.48
N LEU A 440 -13.95 30.53 -10.40
CA LEU A 440 -14.19 30.93 -11.80
C LEU A 440 -15.24 30.04 -12.48
N LEU A 441 -15.08 28.72 -12.31
CA LEU A 441 -15.96 27.72 -12.92
C LEU A 441 -17.40 27.85 -12.40
N SER A 442 -17.57 28.13 -11.11
CA SER A 442 -18.87 28.34 -10.48
C SER A 442 -19.60 29.55 -11.06
N ARG A 443 -18.86 30.62 -11.38
CA ARG A 443 -19.41 31.83 -12.00
C ARG A 443 -19.79 31.60 -13.46
N ARG A 444 -18.98 30.85 -14.20
CA ARG A 444 -19.34 30.38 -15.56
C ARG A 444 -20.62 29.55 -15.50
N SER A 445 -20.72 28.63 -14.55
CA SER A 445 -21.91 27.77 -14.42
C SER A 445 -23.17 28.54 -14.04
N ALA A 446 -23.04 29.60 -13.24
CA ALA A 446 -24.15 30.49 -12.87
C ALA A 446 -24.83 31.18 -14.09
N GLN A 447 -24.19 31.16 -15.26
CA GLN A 447 -24.77 31.61 -16.53
C GLN A 447 -25.75 30.58 -17.16
N GLY A 448 -26.05 29.48 -16.47
CA GLY A 448 -27.12 28.55 -16.80
C GLY A 448 -26.66 27.23 -17.45
N THR A 449 -25.37 26.89 -17.37
CA THR A 449 -24.85 25.62 -17.93
C THR A 449 -23.95 24.89 -16.94
N PRO A 450 -23.99 23.55 -16.87
CA PRO A 450 -22.94 22.76 -16.22
C PRO A 450 -21.58 23.13 -16.82
N ALA A 451 -20.59 23.34 -15.98
CA ALA A 451 -19.25 23.72 -16.39
C ALA A 451 -18.24 22.74 -15.81
N VAL A 452 -17.33 22.28 -16.67
CA VAL A 452 -16.22 21.41 -16.27
C VAL A 452 -14.88 22.02 -16.65
N ALA A 453 -13.87 21.78 -15.81
CA ALA A 453 -12.49 22.15 -16.07
C ALA A 453 -11.55 21.03 -15.65
N PHE A 454 -10.34 21.04 -16.20
CA PHE A 454 -9.34 20.01 -15.94
C PHE A 454 -8.03 20.66 -15.52
N LEU A 455 -7.36 20.07 -14.54
CA LEU A 455 -5.98 20.39 -14.16
C LEU A 455 -5.16 19.10 -14.18
N PRO A 456 -4.41 18.82 -15.26
CA PRO A 456 -3.45 17.73 -15.26
C PRO A 456 -2.36 18.00 -14.23
N VAL A 457 -1.98 16.97 -13.45
CA VAL A 457 -0.87 17.00 -12.49
C VAL A 457 0.08 15.86 -12.85
N PRO A 458 0.90 16.02 -13.92
CA PRO A 458 1.73 14.92 -14.44
C PRO A 458 2.72 14.39 -13.42
N GLU A 459 3.25 15.26 -12.55
CA GLU A 459 4.15 14.88 -11.47
C GLU A 459 3.47 13.93 -10.50
N GLU A 460 2.15 14.06 -10.30
CA GLU A 460 1.37 13.24 -9.38
C GLU A 460 0.59 12.09 -10.05
N GLY A 461 0.70 11.96 -11.37
CA GLY A 461 0.12 10.86 -12.15
C GLY A 461 -1.41 10.89 -12.27
N TYR A 462 -2.07 12.02 -11.99
CA TYR A 462 -3.52 12.16 -12.12
C TYR A 462 -3.93 13.50 -12.73
N THR A 463 -5.19 13.61 -13.13
CA THR A 463 -5.83 14.86 -13.56
C THR A 463 -6.97 15.17 -12.62
N VAL A 464 -7.06 16.42 -12.14
CA VAL A 464 -8.23 16.88 -11.38
C VAL A 464 -9.28 17.36 -12.37
N LEU A 465 -10.47 16.74 -12.32
CA LEU A 465 -11.67 17.19 -12.99
C LEU A 465 -12.52 17.99 -12.00
N LEU A 466 -12.75 19.25 -12.31
CA LEU A 466 -13.59 20.18 -11.58
C LEU A 466 -14.97 20.25 -12.22
N LEU A 467 -16.03 20.22 -11.41
CA LEU A 467 -17.42 20.33 -11.85
C LEU A 467 -18.16 21.42 -11.06
N CYS A 468 -18.83 22.32 -11.76
CA CYS A 468 -19.86 23.18 -11.19
C CYS A 468 -21.18 23.00 -11.95
N CYS A 469 -22.26 22.66 -11.25
CA CYS A 469 -23.61 22.56 -11.83
C CYS A 469 -24.69 22.59 -10.73
N PRO A 470 -25.97 22.78 -11.07
CA PRO A 470 -27.05 22.53 -10.12
C PRO A 470 -26.98 21.10 -9.59
N ASP A 471 -26.96 20.95 -8.27
CA ASP A 471 -26.92 19.63 -7.65
C ASP A 471 -28.26 18.92 -7.83
N THR A 472 -28.19 17.67 -8.28
CA THR A 472 -29.37 16.85 -8.56
C THR A 472 -29.13 15.43 -8.10
N ARG A 473 -30.20 14.76 -7.69
CA ARG A 473 -30.14 13.35 -7.27
C ARG A 473 -29.49 12.50 -8.35
N GLY A 474 -28.47 11.72 -7.95
CA GLY A 474 -27.71 10.87 -8.86
C GLY A 474 -26.62 11.57 -9.66
N LEU A 475 -26.26 12.83 -9.35
CA LEU A 475 -25.18 13.54 -10.02
C LEU A 475 -23.87 12.73 -10.07
N PHE A 476 -23.44 12.19 -8.92
CA PHE A 476 -22.25 11.34 -8.87
C PHE A 476 -22.38 10.09 -9.76
N ALA A 477 -23.54 9.44 -9.79
CA ALA A 477 -23.77 8.28 -10.67
C ALA A 477 -23.67 8.69 -12.16
N LYS A 478 -24.23 9.85 -12.54
CA LYS A 478 -24.10 10.38 -13.91
C LYS A 478 -22.64 10.64 -14.28
N MET A 479 -21.87 11.23 -13.37
CA MET A 479 -20.43 11.47 -13.54
C MET A 479 -19.66 10.15 -13.69
N ALA A 480 -19.85 9.22 -12.75
CA ALA A 480 -19.18 7.92 -12.75
C ALA A 480 -19.50 7.09 -14.01
N GLY A 481 -20.77 7.04 -14.43
CA GLY A 481 -21.19 6.32 -15.63
C GLY A 481 -20.62 6.96 -16.90
N THR A 482 -20.61 8.29 -16.98
CA THR A 482 -20.05 8.99 -18.15
C THR A 482 -18.55 8.80 -18.25
N LEU A 483 -17.81 8.91 -17.14
CA LEU A 483 -16.36 8.69 -17.10
C LEU A 483 -15.99 7.23 -17.44
N ALA A 484 -16.70 6.26 -16.86
CA ALA A 484 -16.50 4.85 -17.18
C ALA A 484 -16.72 4.54 -18.67
N SER A 485 -17.72 5.16 -19.31
CA SER A 485 -17.97 5.00 -20.75
C SER A 485 -16.83 5.49 -21.66
N LEU A 486 -15.92 6.31 -21.12
CA LEU A 486 -14.77 6.91 -21.79
C LEU A 486 -13.44 6.27 -21.36
N ASP A 487 -13.50 5.11 -20.69
CA ASP A 487 -12.35 4.40 -20.12
C ASP A 487 -11.48 5.33 -19.23
N VAL A 488 -12.15 6.18 -18.43
CA VAL A 488 -11.55 7.04 -17.41
C VAL A 488 -11.77 6.44 -16.03
N ASN A 489 -10.69 6.28 -15.27
CA ASN A 489 -10.74 5.79 -13.90
C ASN A 489 -10.92 6.95 -12.92
N ILE A 490 -11.63 6.72 -11.81
CA ILE A 490 -11.80 7.68 -10.72
C ILE A 490 -10.99 7.16 -9.53
N LEU A 491 -10.00 7.94 -9.10
CA LEU A 491 -9.14 7.65 -7.94
C LEU A 491 -9.73 8.16 -6.62
N GLY A 492 -10.68 9.08 -6.71
CA GLY A 492 -11.37 9.69 -5.59
C GLY A 492 -12.28 10.81 -6.07
N ALA A 493 -13.27 11.14 -5.25
CA ALA A 493 -14.16 12.25 -5.49
C ALA A 493 -14.56 12.93 -4.19
N ARG A 494 -14.45 14.26 -4.17
CA ARG A 494 -15.02 15.10 -3.12
C ARG A 494 -16.23 15.80 -3.70
N LEU A 495 -17.36 15.64 -3.02
CA LEU A 495 -18.65 16.15 -3.46
C LEU A 495 -19.10 17.18 -2.43
N ASP A 496 -19.18 18.43 -2.86
CA ASP A 496 -19.56 19.51 -1.97
C ASP A 496 -20.68 20.31 -2.62
N THR A 497 -21.78 20.45 -1.90
CA THR A 497 -22.94 21.23 -2.34
C THR A 497 -22.96 22.53 -1.56
N ARG A 498 -22.94 23.66 -2.28
CA ARG A 498 -23.15 24.97 -1.69
C ARG A 498 -24.58 25.12 -1.18
N LYS A 499 -24.78 25.97 -0.18
CA LYS A 499 -26.12 26.28 0.39
C LYS A 499 -27.13 26.82 -0.63
N ASP A 500 -26.68 27.28 -1.79
CA ASP A 500 -27.53 27.73 -2.91
C ASP A 500 -27.87 26.60 -3.91
N GLY A 501 -27.53 25.35 -3.60
CA GLY A 501 -27.86 24.17 -4.41
C GLY A 501 -26.91 23.91 -5.58
N MET A 502 -25.77 24.58 -5.65
CA MET A 502 -24.73 24.30 -6.65
C MET A 502 -23.75 23.23 -6.14
N ALA A 503 -23.60 22.15 -6.88
CA ALA A 503 -22.51 21.20 -6.71
C ALA A 503 -21.19 21.84 -7.17
N VAL A 504 -20.15 21.67 -6.37
CA VAL A 504 -18.78 22.13 -6.63
C VAL A 504 -17.80 20.97 -6.46
N ASP A 505 -18.03 19.93 -7.25
CA ASP A 505 -17.36 18.64 -7.08
C ASP A 505 -15.96 18.62 -7.69
N MET A 506 -15.10 17.79 -7.10
CA MET A 506 -13.74 17.52 -7.56
C MET A 506 -13.55 16.01 -7.71
N PHE A 507 -13.06 15.59 -8.87
CA PHE A 507 -12.76 14.20 -9.19
C PHE A 507 -11.27 14.07 -9.51
N TRP A 508 -10.57 13.18 -8.82
CA TRP A 508 -9.23 12.76 -9.20
C TRP A 508 -9.36 11.63 -10.21
N ILE A 509 -8.96 11.87 -11.44
CA ILE A 509 -9.14 10.93 -12.55
C ILE A 509 -7.80 10.54 -13.17
N SER A 510 -7.75 9.33 -13.73
CA SER A 510 -6.61 8.81 -14.47
C SER A 510 -7.07 7.99 -15.66
N THR A 511 -6.14 7.61 -16.53
CA THR A 511 -6.42 6.59 -17.53
C THR A 511 -6.73 5.25 -16.85
N ALA A 512 -7.34 4.30 -17.57
CA ALA A 512 -7.51 2.93 -17.08
C ALA A 512 -6.20 2.22 -16.69
N ARG A 513 -5.03 2.76 -17.07
CA ARG A 513 -3.71 2.24 -16.68
C ARG A 513 -3.11 2.94 -15.45
N GLY A 514 -3.77 3.97 -14.93
CA GLY A 514 -3.27 4.77 -13.80
C GLY A 514 -2.38 5.95 -14.20
N ASP A 515 -2.29 6.28 -15.49
CA ASP A 515 -1.52 7.43 -15.99
C ASP A 515 -2.35 8.74 -15.95
N VAL A 516 -1.67 9.90 -15.94
CA VAL A 516 -2.30 11.22 -16.10
C VAL A 516 -3.06 11.34 -17.43
N ILE A 517 -4.13 12.14 -17.46
CA ILE A 517 -4.83 12.53 -18.69
C ILE A 517 -4.51 13.99 -19.00
N ASP A 518 -3.53 14.23 -19.85
CA ASP A 518 -3.05 15.55 -20.22
C ASP A 518 -3.34 15.92 -21.69
N ASP A 519 -3.70 14.95 -22.54
CA ASP A 519 -4.08 15.19 -23.94
C ASP A 519 -5.28 16.15 -24.04
N PRO A 520 -5.10 17.37 -24.59
CA PRO A 520 -6.16 18.36 -24.68
C PRO A 520 -7.36 17.90 -25.52
N VAL A 521 -7.15 17.02 -26.51
CA VAL A 521 -8.24 16.49 -27.35
C VAL A 521 -9.11 15.55 -26.52
N ARG A 522 -8.50 14.61 -25.80
CA ARG A 522 -9.19 13.71 -24.88
C ARG A 522 -9.92 14.48 -23.78
N LEU A 523 -9.29 15.47 -23.16
CA LEU A 523 -9.92 16.31 -22.14
C LEU A 523 -11.14 17.06 -22.66
N ARG A 524 -11.06 17.69 -23.84
CA ARG A 524 -12.22 18.34 -24.49
C ARG A 524 -13.35 17.35 -24.78
N ARG A 525 -13.02 16.13 -25.22
CA ARG A 525 -14.02 15.08 -25.47
C ARG A 525 -14.71 14.64 -24.17
N ILE A 526 -13.96 14.46 -23.09
CA ILE A 526 -14.51 14.14 -21.77
C ILE A 526 -15.43 15.28 -21.32
N GLY A 527 -14.95 16.53 -21.37
CA GLY A 527 -15.72 17.69 -20.94
C GLY A 527 -17.02 17.86 -21.71
N SER A 528 -16.97 17.79 -23.04
CA SER A 528 -18.17 17.88 -23.90
C SER A 528 -19.16 16.74 -23.66
N MET A 529 -18.71 15.54 -23.30
CA MET A 529 -19.61 14.44 -22.95
C MET A 529 -20.30 14.72 -21.61
N LEU A 530 -19.54 15.13 -20.59
CA LEU A 530 -20.07 15.44 -19.26
C LEU A 530 -21.08 16.60 -19.32
N GLU A 531 -20.69 17.73 -19.90
CA GLU A 531 -21.59 18.89 -20.05
C GLU A 531 -22.86 18.50 -20.84
N GLY A 532 -22.72 17.73 -21.92
CA GLY A 532 -23.86 17.30 -22.74
C GLY A 532 -24.82 16.35 -22.01
N VAL A 533 -24.31 15.41 -21.21
CA VAL A 533 -25.13 14.52 -20.38
C VAL A 533 -25.84 15.30 -19.28
N LEU A 534 -25.14 16.21 -18.61
CA LEU A 534 -25.70 17.02 -17.52
C LEU A 534 -26.75 18.04 -18.01
N GLN A 535 -26.61 18.54 -19.24
CA GLN A 535 -27.60 19.39 -19.89
C GLN A 535 -28.77 18.61 -20.51
N GLY A 536 -28.67 17.28 -20.61
CA GLY A 536 -29.65 16.44 -21.30
C GLY A 536 -29.60 16.51 -22.82
N SER A 537 -28.58 17.14 -23.42
CA SER A 537 -28.38 17.16 -24.88
C SER A 537 -27.77 15.86 -25.41
N LYS A 538 -27.23 15.02 -24.52
CA LYS A 538 -26.79 13.64 -24.81
C LYS A 538 -27.51 12.67 -23.88
N SER A 539 -27.96 11.54 -24.43
CA SER A 539 -28.66 10.51 -23.65
C SER A 539 -27.70 9.79 -22.71
N PHE A 540 -27.98 9.86 -21.40
CA PHE A 540 -27.22 9.11 -20.40
C PHE A 540 -27.38 7.60 -20.56
N ASP A 541 -28.58 7.13 -20.90
CA ASP A 541 -28.88 5.70 -21.06
C ASP A 541 -28.07 5.08 -22.21
N GLU A 542 -27.87 5.82 -23.31
CA GLU A 542 -27.03 5.38 -24.44
C GLU A 542 -25.54 5.33 -24.07
N VAL A 543 -25.08 6.28 -23.24
CA VAL A 543 -23.70 6.35 -22.75
C VAL A 543 -23.38 5.14 -21.88
N VAL A 544 -24.27 4.82 -20.95
CA VAL A 544 -24.10 3.70 -20.00
C VAL A 544 -24.28 2.34 -20.66
N ALA A 545 -25.16 2.21 -21.67
CA ALA A 545 -25.34 0.94 -22.38
C ALA A 545 -24.04 0.36 -22.97
N ARG A 546 -23.03 1.20 -23.22
CA ARG A 546 -21.69 0.79 -23.69
C ARG A 546 -20.87 0.07 -22.61
N ILE A 547 -21.14 0.35 -21.34
CA ILE A 547 -20.52 -0.31 -20.20
C ILE A 547 -21.12 -1.72 -20.06
N ASP A 548 -22.45 -1.82 -20.13
CA ASP A 548 -23.18 -3.09 -19.96
C ASP A 548 -22.92 -4.11 -21.08
N ALA A 549 -22.50 -3.67 -22.26
CA ALA A 549 -22.19 -4.55 -23.39
C ALA A 549 -20.89 -5.36 -23.22
N ARG A 550 -20.08 -5.09 -22.18
CA ARG A 550 -18.82 -5.81 -21.93
C ARG A 550 -19.09 -7.01 -20.99
N PRO A 551 -18.48 -8.20 -21.22
CA PRO A 551 -18.66 -9.35 -20.35
C PRO A 551 -18.25 -9.04 -18.92
N LEU A 552 -19.09 -9.41 -17.95
CA LEU A 552 -18.72 -9.38 -16.53
C LEU A 552 -17.54 -10.35 -16.30
N ALA A 553 -16.52 -9.90 -15.59
CA ALA A 553 -15.54 -10.81 -15.01
C ALA A 553 -16.28 -11.84 -14.13
N PRO A 554 -15.89 -13.13 -14.14
CA PRO A 554 -16.55 -14.14 -13.33
C PRO A 554 -16.56 -13.70 -11.86
N ALA A 555 -17.76 -13.63 -11.27
CA ALA A 555 -17.95 -13.10 -9.92
C ALA A 555 -17.01 -13.76 -8.89
N LEU A 556 -16.42 -12.94 -8.02
CA LEU A 556 -15.83 -13.42 -6.79
C LEU A 556 -16.85 -14.22 -5.97
N LYS A 557 -16.35 -15.28 -5.34
CA LYS A 557 -17.16 -16.13 -4.47
C LYS A 557 -17.59 -15.46 -3.16
N ASN A 558 -17.05 -14.29 -2.77
CA ASN A 558 -17.40 -13.58 -1.52
C ASN A 558 -17.04 -12.06 -1.56
N PRO A 559 -17.85 -11.17 -2.15
CA PRO A 559 -17.69 -9.73 -1.88
C PRO A 559 -17.92 -9.43 -0.39
N HIS A 560 -17.32 -8.35 0.12
CA HIS A 560 -17.54 -7.89 1.50
C HIS A 560 -18.02 -6.44 1.50
N LEU A 561 -19.19 -6.23 2.09
CA LEU A 561 -19.80 -4.93 2.29
C LEU A 561 -19.94 -4.68 3.80
N SER A 562 -19.58 -3.49 4.25
CA SER A 562 -19.75 -3.08 5.65
C SER A 562 -20.26 -1.66 5.74
N LEU A 563 -21.16 -1.41 6.69
CA LEU A 563 -21.63 -0.08 7.07
C LEU A 563 -21.13 0.24 8.49
N ASN A 564 -20.79 1.49 8.74
CA ASN A 564 -20.26 1.92 10.03
C ASN A 564 -20.64 3.38 10.34
N ASN A 565 -21.26 3.60 11.50
CA ASN A 565 -21.69 4.91 12.00
C ASN A 565 -20.71 5.56 13.00
N GLU A 566 -19.61 4.90 13.36
CA GLU A 566 -18.62 5.38 14.32
C GLU A 566 -17.45 6.12 13.64
N ILE A 567 -17.19 5.85 12.35
CA ILE A 567 -16.03 6.41 11.62
C ILE A 567 -16.16 7.93 11.39
N SER A 568 -17.37 8.42 11.14
CA SER A 568 -17.66 9.85 10.90
C SER A 568 -18.74 10.33 11.85
N ASP A 569 -18.74 11.60 12.26
CA ASP A 569 -19.82 12.17 13.07
C ASP A 569 -21.12 12.38 12.30
N ASN A 570 -21.01 12.63 11.00
CA ASN A 570 -22.12 13.16 10.21
C ASN A 570 -22.58 12.19 9.11
N CYS A 571 -21.78 11.17 8.79
CA CYS A 571 -22.06 10.23 7.69
C CYS A 571 -22.02 8.78 8.18
N THR A 572 -22.78 7.92 7.51
CA THR A 572 -22.57 6.46 7.55
C THR A 572 -21.53 6.11 6.52
N VAL A 573 -20.50 5.37 6.91
CA VAL A 573 -19.43 4.95 5.99
C VAL A 573 -19.73 3.55 5.48
N LEU A 574 -19.87 3.42 4.16
CA LEU A 574 -19.97 2.16 3.42
C LEU A 574 -18.59 1.79 2.87
N GLU A 575 -18.09 0.61 3.20
CA GLU A 575 -16.88 0.05 2.59
C GLU A 575 -17.27 -1.15 1.71
N ILE A 576 -16.72 -1.18 0.50
CA ILE A 576 -16.99 -2.19 -0.51
C ILE A 576 -15.67 -2.83 -0.91
N LEU A 577 -15.61 -4.15 -0.76
CA LEU A 577 -14.52 -4.98 -1.25
C LEU A 577 -15.06 -5.97 -2.29
N ALA A 578 -14.71 -5.75 -3.55
CA ALA A 578 -15.18 -6.56 -4.68
C ALA A 578 -14.12 -6.65 -5.79
N GLU A 579 -14.32 -7.53 -6.77
CA GLU A 579 -13.48 -7.54 -7.98
C GLU A 579 -13.79 -6.27 -8.77
N ASP A 580 -12.73 -5.55 -9.15
CA ASP A 580 -12.89 -4.33 -9.93
C ASP A 580 -13.38 -4.67 -11.33
N ARG A 581 -14.30 -3.84 -11.82
CA ARG A 581 -14.85 -3.93 -13.17
C ARG A 581 -15.24 -2.55 -13.64
N LEU A 582 -15.21 -2.37 -14.96
CA LEU A 582 -15.67 -1.12 -15.56
C LEU A 582 -17.09 -0.81 -15.11
N GLY A 583 -17.30 0.42 -14.61
CA GLY A 583 -18.59 0.88 -14.14
C GLY A 583 -19.03 0.33 -12.78
N LEU A 584 -18.14 -0.30 -11.99
CA LEU A 584 -18.45 -0.68 -10.61
C LEU A 584 -18.91 0.53 -9.79
N ALA A 585 -18.12 1.60 -9.77
CA ALA A 585 -18.45 2.84 -9.07
C ALA A 585 -19.80 3.42 -9.50
N TYR A 586 -20.12 3.37 -10.80
CA TYR A 586 -21.42 3.77 -11.31
C TYR A 586 -22.55 2.86 -10.80
N SER A 587 -22.35 1.54 -10.85
CA SER A 587 -23.34 0.55 -10.40
C SER A 587 -23.70 0.77 -8.93
N MET A 588 -22.68 0.96 -8.09
CA MET A 588 -22.83 1.25 -6.67
C MET A 588 -23.50 2.60 -6.43
N ALA A 589 -23.02 3.66 -7.07
CA ALA A 589 -23.60 5.00 -6.98
C ALA A 589 -25.08 5.04 -7.40
N ASN A 590 -25.43 4.34 -8.48
CA ASN A 590 -26.80 4.26 -8.97
C ASN A 590 -27.71 3.52 -7.99
N CYS A 591 -27.25 2.40 -7.43
CA CYS A 591 -27.96 1.67 -6.38
C CYS A 591 -28.22 2.56 -5.16
N LEU A 592 -27.17 3.22 -4.64
CA LEU A 592 -27.27 4.16 -3.52
C LEU A 592 -28.26 5.30 -3.80
N THR A 593 -28.23 5.83 -5.03
CA THR A 593 -29.17 6.87 -5.47
C THR A 593 -30.63 6.37 -5.46
N ARG A 594 -30.89 5.13 -5.89
CA ARG A 594 -32.24 4.54 -5.86
C ARG A 594 -32.74 4.30 -4.44
N LEU A 595 -31.84 3.95 -3.53
CA LEU A 595 -32.10 3.79 -2.10
C LEU A 595 -32.36 5.13 -1.35
N GLY A 596 -32.26 6.26 -2.04
CA GLY A 596 -32.48 7.59 -1.46
C GLY A 596 -31.32 8.07 -0.58
N LEU A 597 -30.11 7.59 -0.85
CA LEU A 597 -28.90 7.97 -0.12
C LEU A 597 -28.10 9.00 -0.91
N ASN A 598 -27.58 10.00 -0.20
CA ASN A 598 -26.68 11.01 -0.73
C ASN A 598 -25.24 10.57 -0.50
N ILE A 599 -24.37 10.79 -1.49
CA ILE A 599 -22.93 10.54 -1.38
C ILE A 599 -22.26 11.88 -1.10
N VAL A 600 -21.63 12.02 0.06
CA VAL A 600 -20.90 13.24 0.47
C VAL A 600 -19.42 13.16 0.09
N PHE A 601 -18.85 11.97 0.17
CA PHE A 601 -17.47 11.71 -0.20
C PHE A 601 -17.35 10.29 -0.74
N ALA A 602 -16.52 10.12 -1.76
CA ALA A 602 -16.23 8.81 -2.32
C ALA A 602 -14.72 8.65 -2.52
N LYS A 603 -14.18 7.53 -2.08
CA LYS A 603 -12.80 7.16 -2.35
C LYS A 603 -12.78 5.80 -3.00
N LEU A 604 -12.25 5.74 -4.21
CA LEU A 604 -12.29 4.56 -5.05
C LEU A 604 -10.83 4.16 -5.28
N SER A 605 -10.47 2.96 -4.84
CA SER A 605 -9.10 2.48 -4.94
C SER A 605 -9.10 1.08 -5.52
N THR A 606 -8.45 0.92 -6.66
CA THR A 606 -8.22 -0.40 -7.24
C THR A 606 -6.82 -0.87 -6.89
N GLU A 607 -6.73 -2.06 -6.32
CA GLU A 607 -5.47 -2.77 -6.13
C GLU A 607 -5.49 -4.06 -6.95
N LYS A 608 -4.68 -4.09 -8.00
CA LYS A 608 -4.61 -5.17 -9.00
C LYS A 608 -5.96 -5.41 -9.69
N THR A 609 -6.75 -6.36 -9.21
CA THR A 609 -8.08 -6.70 -9.76
C THR A 609 -9.20 -6.46 -8.75
N MET A 610 -8.92 -5.85 -7.61
CA MET A 610 -9.87 -5.67 -6.51
C MET A 610 -10.15 -4.18 -6.31
N ALA A 611 -11.42 -3.81 -6.20
CA ALA A 611 -11.87 -2.49 -5.80
C ALA A 611 -12.08 -2.44 -4.28
N PHE A 612 -11.59 -1.36 -3.68
CA PHE A 612 -11.83 -0.92 -2.33
C PHE A 612 -12.51 0.44 -2.38
N ASP A 613 -13.82 0.41 -2.52
CA ASP A 613 -14.61 1.63 -2.66
C ASP A 613 -15.19 2.01 -1.30
N VAL A 614 -15.04 3.28 -0.93
CA VAL A 614 -15.58 3.83 0.32
C VAL A 614 -16.50 4.98 -0.01
N PHE A 615 -17.73 4.93 0.48
CA PHE A 615 -18.73 5.97 0.32
C PHE A 615 -19.16 6.51 1.68
N TYR A 616 -19.16 7.82 1.83
CA TYR A 616 -19.70 8.52 2.99
C TYR A 616 -21.12 8.95 2.65
N LEU A 617 -22.08 8.40 3.37
CA LEU A 617 -23.49 8.43 3.04
C LEU A 617 -24.30 9.21 4.06
N THR A 618 -25.30 9.91 3.57
CA THR A 618 -26.36 10.50 4.41
C THR A 618 -27.74 10.14 3.86
N GLU A 619 -28.76 10.19 4.71
CA GLU A 619 -30.15 10.12 4.23
C GLU A 619 -30.52 11.38 3.45
N GLU A 620 -31.61 11.32 2.68
CA GLU A 620 -32.13 12.45 1.90
C GLU A 620 -32.45 13.69 2.76
N SER A 621 -32.93 13.48 3.99
CA SER A 621 -33.14 14.52 4.99
C SER A 621 -31.85 15.04 5.65
N GLY A 622 -30.69 14.47 5.30
CA GLY A 622 -29.43 14.63 6.01
C GLY A 622 -29.30 13.67 7.20
N GLY A 623 -28.09 13.59 7.76
CA GLY A 623 -27.76 12.71 8.89
C GLY A 623 -27.41 11.28 8.47
N LYS A 624 -27.02 10.47 9.45
CA LYS A 624 -26.58 9.08 9.27
C LYS A 624 -27.75 8.16 8.94
N LEU A 625 -27.47 7.10 8.19
CA LEU A 625 -28.37 5.98 7.97
C LEU A 625 -28.62 5.22 9.28
N PRO A 626 -29.88 5.05 9.72
CA PRO A 626 -30.23 4.23 10.88
C PRO A 626 -29.84 2.76 10.67
N GLU A 627 -29.40 2.08 11.74
CA GLU A 627 -28.91 0.70 11.67
C GLU A 627 -29.99 -0.28 11.20
N GLU A 628 -31.26 0.04 11.41
CA GLU A 628 -32.40 -0.77 10.98
C GLU A 628 -32.52 -0.87 9.45
N ARG A 629 -31.99 0.11 8.70
CA ARG A 629 -31.99 0.10 7.23
C ARG A 629 -30.83 -0.69 6.63
N TRP A 630 -29.80 -1.02 7.42
CA TRP A 630 -28.57 -1.63 6.91
C TRP A 630 -28.80 -2.96 6.15
N PRO A 631 -29.63 -3.91 6.63
CA PRO A 631 -29.82 -5.18 5.93
C PRO A 631 -30.39 -5.02 4.51
N ASP A 632 -31.35 -4.12 4.33
CA ASP A 632 -31.96 -3.85 3.01
C ASP A 632 -30.95 -3.18 2.07
N VAL A 633 -30.24 -2.16 2.56
CA VAL A 633 -29.20 -1.46 1.78
C VAL A 633 -28.10 -2.44 1.34
N LEU A 634 -27.59 -3.27 2.25
CA LEU A 634 -26.56 -4.26 1.94
C LEU A 634 -27.06 -5.29 0.91
N SER A 635 -28.29 -5.79 1.06
CA SER A 635 -28.86 -6.77 0.13
C SER A 635 -28.98 -6.22 -1.30
N GLN A 636 -29.43 -4.97 -1.45
CA GLN A 636 -29.54 -4.33 -2.77
C GLN A 636 -28.16 -4.04 -3.38
N LEU A 637 -27.17 -3.68 -2.57
CA LEU A 637 -25.80 -3.48 -3.03
C LEU A 637 -25.15 -4.80 -3.48
N GLU A 638 -25.35 -5.90 -2.74
CA GLU A 638 -24.87 -7.24 -3.15
C GLU A 638 -25.44 -7.63 -4.53
N GLN A 639 -26.72 -7.37 -4.76
CA GLN A 639 -27.34 -7.59 -6.07
C GLN A 639 -26.70 -6.73 -7.16
N ALA A 640 -26.45 -5.45 -6.87
CA ALA A 640 -25.81 -4.51 -7.80
C ALA A 640 -24.35 -4.87 -8.14
N LEU A 641 -23.65 -5.65 -7.28
CA LEU A 641 -22.32 -6.17 -7.61
C LEU A 641 -22.37 -7.21 -8.73
N HIS A 642 -23.44 -8.03 -8.75
CA HIS A 642 -23.59 -9.17 -9.65
C HIS A 642 -24.37 -8.88 -10.94
N MET A 643 -25.11 -7.76 -10.99
CA MET A 643 -25.89 -7.38 -12.16
C MET A 643 -25.20 -6.25 -12.96
N PRO A 644 -25.29 -6.27 -14.31
CA PRO A 644 -25.05 -5.07 -15.10
C PRO A 644 -26.08 -4.00 -14.69
N ALA A 645 -25.79 -2.72 -14.92
CA ALA A 645 -26.46 -1.60 -14.25
C ALA A 645 -27.93 -1.33 -14.67
N ARG A 646 -28.60 -2.31 -15.29
CA ARG A 646 -29.90 -2.22 -15.97
C ARG A 646 -31.13 -2.65 -15.17
N THR A 647 -31.02 -3.07 -13.92
CA THR A 647 -32.18 -3.45 -13.09
C THR A 647 -32.49 -2.40 -12.06
#